data_AF-A0A1H9B3Y6-F1
#
_entry.id   AF-A0A1H9B3Y6-F1
#
_cell.length_a   1.000
_cell.length_b   1.000
_cell.length_c   1.000
_cell.angle_alpha   90.00
_cell.angle_beta   90.00
_cell.angle_gamma   90.00
#
_symmetry.space_group_name_H-M   'P 1'
#
loop_
_entity.id
_entity.type
_entity.pdbx_description
1 polymer ?
#
loop_
_entity_poly.entity_id
_entity_poly.type
_entity_poly.pdbx_seq_one_letter_code
_entity_poly.pdbx_strand_id
1 'polypeptide(L)'
;MKEVEEINDVKEIMGPEVQKRFDKYTYSPTHNNCFYGTKHNHVELMQNSGSITVDREGGITLAILSMLNEEVDGKPKYTIDQLLDPNQFQKEKQERFDEIVQKSRNTAKDKDKSLAESADGKWIVENLYKGMKRLKDMIDEAAEKIDMTKDNFMYSEEFARVAGLSGIAFDAWQEINRFEKMMNEVVLADRPELNTEEARRNHIDNLVPPVSKTFQTINKAFDCHNRAGIDDVKPLSYIPYAIHIKYAEKVMRDWKKSGKKLSQYMAENKIARKFDNNQLTATFLMGDMAGDFITNVRIGDVVDRRIQDGSLLKNVEYDDVNDKIINFPKMKDDGSDFIIEELAAEKKAAPKKDTKTVDEIAFSKIKWEPIADKINQAFVNVHKKINMMDPRLKNATDIVMGFIEMKSDASKCVPTLKNLAELLQQKHVEDKTFYEEVSEGMKPGEFYGLLSELNEEFGNVIDMEAIGKIKPMDKAAYDAVKKEEAEAFKPGDDYSKKVEKYSFSLNRELRQSFLGDKYTAEQIRTDPKYSTLPISFDRTGGYSIAALHLLSMKKNGKRVYSVEDVFNPNKFRKEKLEEFDEILDHTIKTDGARKSVDKNNEHAKWLVDTMYTSIKETVNLIDELAEKIDFNDENFDKSEEYFQINLLGNIIHDAWQEICTFPDLMDEKLKKDYPNLRNKKQRYDAFQDIVGPISDIGAEMIVLNTEHNALVNKYEDPDMHLSRFVNAAIKQGPARDMFKEWHEKGNGKSLTQYFRDNQFGARYYVMNDAADKANGSIIESCSGTYEREKKIDSLYMNGTLYKNVTYTPGKKGKAGVFNNVPTYDREKDQVVFPKVKLDKMAGKKTEKKTEAKPEKKTVKNSSKKSSKKEEPTIRTNYGEDIPVNEVIDYLQALKQTAGEARGFFNDSEQFMDFYMAIDDVMEAARDLKKNQNVNILNEDNDKLKDYKEAVNRLKDCAEAYEVYKMSDHTKDTTKEPDKKALNGDDKRKLKIMNGVLRNNRYFDVAPPKITNEEFLAKADRALFRLQQGDYKYKQNYIEDSAYAMYGQMYRVGGNKDKTINLQEIVQEKLASGEFEKTLISKKNPKKYISPEEVAKKAQNVDKMKELADTVKREIAENKDNVIREAPKKGPAHKNGNDIGKEKGKGRGPV
;
A
#
# COMPACT_ATOMS: atom_id res chain seq x y z
N MET A 1 26.39 -1.86 52.48
CA MET A 1 26.27 -2.54 51.17
C MET A 1 25.12 -3.53 51.14
N LYS A 2 24.90 -4.36 52.18
CA LYS A 2 23.69 -5.21 52.28
C LYS A 2 22.36 -4.48 52.57
N GLU A 3 22.38 -3.24 53.06
CA GLU A 3 21.15 -2.44 53.30
C GLU A 3 20.66 -1.64 52.06
N VAL A 4 21.29 -1.79 50.90
CA VAL A 4 20.85 -1.14 49.63
C VAL A 4 20.15 -2.16 48.70
N GLU A 5 20.10 -3.45 49.07
CA GLU A 5 19.48 -4.51 48.28
C GLU A 5 17.98 -4.73 48.57
N GLU A 6 17.39 -4.05 49.57
CA GLU A 6 15.98 -4.27 49.98
C GLU A 6 14.93 -3.35 49.31
N ILE A 7 15.26 -2.53 48.31
CA ILE A 7 14.26 -1.64 47.65
C ILE A 7 14.18 -1.79 46.11
N ASN A 8 15.03 -2.57 45.47
CA ASN A 8 15.02 -2.70 44.00
C ASN A 8 14.62 -4.10 43.54
N ASP A 9 13.43 -4.56 43.93
CA ASP A 9 12.83 -5.70 43.26
C ASP A 9 12.39 -5.22 41.86
N VAL A 10 13.15 -5.58 40.83
CA VAL A 10 12.99 -5.14 39.43
C VAL A 10 11.58 -5.43 38.88
N LYS A 11 10.87 -6.41 39.45
CA LYS A 11 9.44 -6.67 39.17
C LYS A 11 8.52 -5.48 39.51
N GLU A 12 8.91 -4.59 40.42
CA GLU A 12 8.17 -3.35 40.72
C GLU A 12 8.47 -2.20 39.74
N ILE A 13 9.58 -2.25 38.98
CA ILE A 13 10.04 -1.11 38.15
C ILE A 13 9.37 -1.08 36.77
N MET A 14 8.99 -2.25 36.21
CA MET A 14 8.30 -2.36 34.91
C MET A 14 7.13 -3.36 34.90
N GLY A 15 6.59 -3.68 36.07
CA GLY A 15 5.50 -4.65 36.20
C GLY A 15 4.10 -4.11 35.83
N PRO A 16 3.06 -4.95 35.93
CA PRO A 16 1.66 -4.60 35.64
C PRO A 16 1.15 -3.35 36.38
N GLU A 17 1.69 -3.03 37.55
CA GLU A 17 1.33 -1.82 38.31
C GLU A 17 1.78 -0.53 37.64
N VAL A 18 2.93 -0.54 36.95
CA VAL A 18 3.39 0.64 36.18
C VAL A 18 2.54 0.80 34.93
N GLN A 19 2.24 -0.30 34.22
CA GLN A 19 1.32 -0.28 33.09
C GLN A 19 -0.06 0.27 33.49
N LYS A 20 -0.61 -0.17 34.63
CA LYS A 20 -1.88 0.36 35.18
C LYS A 20 -1.84 1.88 35.41
N ARG A 21 -0.72 2.45 35.86
CA ARG A 21 -0.57 3.90 36.02
C ARG A 21 -0.63 4.63 34.67
N PHE A 22 -0.01 4.08 33.64
CA PHE A 22 -0.02 4.64 32.29
C PHE A 22 -1.39 4.46 31.60
N ASP A 23 -2.02 3.29 31.75
CA ASP A 23 -3.36 3.00 31.24
C ASP A 23 -4.41 3.93 31.86
N LYS A 24 -4.28 4.25 33.16
CA LYS A 24 -5.17 5.20 33.85
C LYS A 24 -5.22 6.57 33.17
N TYR A 25 -4.11 7.01 32.57
CA TYR A 25 -3.98 8.33 31.95
C TYR A 25 -4.07 8.30 30.43
N THR A 26 -4.45 7.16 29.85
CA THR A 26 -4.58 7.02 28.41
C THR A 26 -5.90 6.44 27.97
N TYR A 27 -6.19 6.63 26.69
CA TYR A 27 -7.34 6.02 26.07
C TYR A 27 -6.89 5.13 24.93
N SER A 28 -7.27 3.85 24.99
CA SER A 28 -7.06 2.90 23.89
C SER A 28 -8.39 2.62 23.21
N PRO A 29 -8.49 2.68 21.87
CA PRO A 29 -9.72 2.33 21.14
C PRO A 29 -10.24 0.92 21.46
N THR A 30 -9.34 0.01 21.86
CA THR A 30 -9.67 -1.39 22.18
C THR A 30 -10.27 -1.57 23.58
N HIS A 31 -9.98 -0.67 24.53
CA HIS A 31 -10.44 -0.74 25.91
C HIS A 31 -11.49 0.34 26.24
N ASN A 32 -11.58 1.41 25.46
CA ASN A 32 -12.41 2.59 25.75
C ASN A 32 -13.73 2.62 24.98
N ASN A 33 -14.46 1.52 25.08
CA ASN A 33 -15.88 1.40 24.75
C ASN A 33 -16.76 2.44 25.52
N CYS A 34 -16.24 3.09 26.57
CA CYS A 34 -17.01 4.04 27.37
C CYS A 34 -17.45 5.31 26.64
N PHE A 35 -16.75 5.75 25.58
CA PHE A 35 -17.07 6.98 24.85
C PHE A 35 -18.11 6.83 23.75
N TYR A 36 -18.31 5.63 23.18
CA TYR A 36 -19.29 5.43 22.11
C TYR A 36 -20.14 4.16 22.27
N GLY A 37 -19.89 3.38 23.33
CA GLY A 37 -20.64 2.18 23.65
C GLY A 37 -20.65 1.16 22.51
N THR A 38 -21.70 0.34 22.50
CA THR A 38 -21.99 -0.56 21.38
C THR A 38 -22.73 0.14 20.22
N LYS A 39 -22.94 1.46 20.31
CA LYS A 39 -23.79 2.21 19.39
C LYS A 39 -23.13 2.37 18.02
N HIS A 40 -21.82 2.61 18.02
CA HIS A 40 -21.02 2.72 16.81
C HIS A 40 -20.12 1.51 16.67
N ASN A 41 -20.11 0.91 15.47
CA ASN A 41 -19.08 -0.08 15.12
C ASN A 41 -17.93 0.61 14.36
N HIS A 42 -16.75 -0.03 14.35
CA HIS A 42 -15.55 0.54 13.73
C HIS A 42 -15.75 0.86 12.24
N VAL A 43 -16.53 0.06 11.50
CA VAL A 43 -16.82 0.29 10.07
C VAL A 43 -17.66 1.55 9.88
N GLU A 44 -18.68 1.75 10.73
CA GLU A 44 -19.47 2.96 10.75
C GLU A 44 -18.58 4.16 11.06
N LEU A 45 -17.74 4.10 12.10
CA LEU A 45 -16.85 5.22 12.43
C LEU A 45 -15.90 5.55 11.28
N MET A 46 -15.30 4.55 10.60
CA MET A 46 -14.46 4.78 9.42
C MET A 46 -15.21 5.47 8.28
N GLN A 47 -16.46 5.08 8.02
CA GLN A 47 -17.30 5.74 7.02
C GLN A 47 -17.70 7.17 7.40
N ASN A 48 -17.52 7.52 8.67
CA ASN A 48 -17.89 8.81 9.25
C ASN A 48 -16.69 9.68 9.66
N SER A 49 -15.48 9.17 9.46
CA SER A 49 -14.23 9.94 9.55
C SER A 49 -14.15 10.92 8.38
N GLY A 50 -14.78 12.08 8.59
CA GLY A 50 -14.76 13.19 7.67
C GLY A 50 -13.65 14.17 8.04
N SER A 51 -14.02 15.19 8.80
CA SER A 51 -13.13 16.31 9.14
C SER A 51 -12.12 15.99 10.26
N ILE A 52 -12.42 14.99 11.11
CA ILE A 52 -11.53 14.45 12.15
C ILE A 52 -11.56 12.92 12.13
N THR A 53 -10.56 12.26 12.72
CA THR A 53 -10.49 10.78 12.80
C THR A 53 -11.36 10.20 13.92
N VAL A 54 -12.68 10.16 13.73
CA VAL A 54 -13.61 9.58 14.72
C VAL A 54 -13.51 8.05 14.84
N ASP A 55 -12.91 7.38 13.84
CA ASP A 55 -12.56 5.95 13.87
C ASP A 55 -11.32 5.63 14.70
N ARG A 56 -10.55 6.66 15.05
CA ARG A 56 -9.34 6.57 15.86
C ARG A 56 -9.51 7.39 17.14
N GLU A 57 -8.40 7.92 17.60
CA GLU A 57 -8.25 8.65 18.84
C GLU A 57 -8.87 10.05 18.78
N GLY A 58 -8.91 10.69 17.60
CA GLY A 58 -9.33 12.09 17.44
C GLY A 58 -10.75 12.40 17.93
N GLY A 59 -11.71 11.49 17.74
CA GLY A 59 -13.07 11.64 18.28
C GLY A 59 -13.12 11.63 19.81
N ILE A 60 -12.34 10.74 20.45
CA ILE A 60 -12.26 10.60 21.90
C ILE A 60 -11.52 11.80 22.49
N THR A 61 -10.41 12.21 21.88
CA THR A 61 -9.66 13.40 22.24
C THR A 61 -10.57 14.63 22.30
N LEU A 62 -11.36 14.84 21.24
CA LEU A 62 -12.28 15.98 21.18
C LEU A 62 -13.40 15.88 22.22
N ALA A 63 -13.88 14.67 22.55
CA ALA A 63 -14.87 14.47 23.60
C ALA A 63 -14.29 14.86 24.97
N ILE A 64 -13.08 14.40 25.28
CA ILE A 64 -12.36 14.77 26.52
C ILE A 64 -12.18 16.28 26.57
N LEU A 65 -11.64 16.89 25.52
CA LEU A 65 -11.32 18.33 25.50
C LEU A 65 -12.56 19.22 25.58
N SER A 66 -13.63 18.88 24.85
CA SER A 66 -14.88 19.64 24.88
C SER A 66 -15.57 19.57 26.24
N MET A 67 -15.60 18.40 26.88
CA MET A 67 -16.09 18.27 28.26
C MET A 67 -15.18 19.00 29.23
N LEU A 68 -13.86 18.90 29.08
CA LEU A 68 -12.90 19.61 29.92
C LEU A 68 -13.07 21.12 29.87
N ASN A 69 -13.61 21.67 28.76
CA ASN A 69 -13.89 23.09 28.59
C ASN A 69 -15.18 23.56 29.29
N GLU A 70 -16.10 22.65 29.64
CA GLU A 70 -17.36 23.00 30.30
C GLU A 70 -17.13 23.59 31.69
N GLU A 71 -17.87 24.63 32.02
CA GLU A 71 -17.81 25.29 33.32
C GLU A 71 -19.21 25.44 33.92
N VAL A 72 -19.28 25.34 35.25
CA VAL A 72 -20.46 25.67 36.06
C VAL A 72 -19.99 26.66 37.12
N ASP A 73 -20.60 27.84 37.15
CA ASP A 73 -20.23 28.94 38.05
C ASP A 73 -18.75 29.35 37.99
N GLY A 74 -18.17 29.32 36.78
CA GLY A 74 -16.76 29.67 36.53
C GLY A 74 -15.75 28.64 37.02
N LYS A 75 -16.20 27.43 37.37
CA LYS A 75 -15.33 26.30 37.72
C LYS A 75 -15.47 25.18 36.69
N PRO A 76 -14.39 24.43 36.38
CA PRO A 76 -14.48 23.26 35.50
C PRO A 76 -15.54 22.28 36.00
N LYS A 77 -16.46 21.89 35.12
CA LYS A 77 -17.53 20.94 35.43
C LYS A 77 -16.99 19.53 35.66
N TYR A 78 -15.95 19.15 34.94
CA TYR A 78 -15.29 17.85 35.03
C TYR A 78 -13.78 18.02 35.26
N THR A 79 -13.19 17.08 35.98
CA THR A 79 -11.73 16.93 36.08
C THR A 79 -11.22 15.94 35.05
N ILE A 80 -9.93 16.00 34.73
CA ILE A 80 -9.34 15.05 33.78
C ILE A 80 -9.36 13.60 34.30
N ASP A 81 -9.18 13.40 35.60
CA ASP A 81 -9.25 12.07 36.23
C ASP A 81 -10.67 11.47 36.09
N GLN A 82 -11.72 12.29 36.21
CA GLN A 82 -13.12 11.87 35.98
C GLN A 82 -13.41 11.50 34.52
N LEU A 83 -12.82 12.24 33.57
CA LEU A 83 -13.02 12.00 32.15
C LEU A 83 -12.26 10.77 31.65
N LEU A 84 -11.13 10.41 32.27
CA LEU A 84 -10.35 9.22 31.92
C LEU A 84 -10.81 7.95 32.65
N ASP A 85 -11.52 8.07 33.78
CA ASP A 85 -12.13 6.90 34.45
C ASP A 85 -13.26 6.29 33.58
N PRO A 86 -13.12 5.04 33.10
CA PRO A 86 -14.11 4.41 32.23
C PRO A 86 -15.47 4.17 32.92
N ASN A 87 -15.54 4.25 34.25
CA ASN A 87 -16.76 4.02 35.03
C ASN A 87 -17.55 5.29 35.33
N GLN A 88 -17.02 6.47 34.99
CA GLN A 88 -17.67 7.76 35.26
C GLN A 88 -18.19 8.41 33.98
N PHE A 89 -19.34 9.07 34.09
CA PHE A 89 -19.95 9.91 33.04
C PHE A 89 -20.13 9.19 31.69
N GLN A 90 -20.39 7.88 31.69
CA GLN A 90 -20.48 7.09 30.45
C GLN A 90 -21.53 7.65 29.50
N LYS A 91 -22.70 8.04 30.03
CA LYS A 91 -23.79 8.61 29.23
C LYS A 91 -23.39 9.95 28.62
N GLU A 92 -22.82 10.85 29.42
CA GLU A 92 -22.39 12.18 28.97
C GLU A 92 -21.23 12.09 27.96
N LYS A 93 -20.31 11.14 28.15
CA LYS A 93 -19.23 10.84 27.19
C LYS A 93 -19.80 10.36 25.86
N GLN A 94 -20.77 9.45 25.88
CA GLN A 94 -21.48 8.96 24.70
C GLN A 94 -22.24 10.08 23.97
N GLU A 95 -23.01 10.88 24.71
CA GLU A 95 -23.75 12.01 24.14
C GLU A 95 -22.80 13.04 23.51
N ARG A 96 -21.65 13.30 24.14
CA ARG A 96 -20.65 14.21 23.58
C ARG A 96 -19.98 13.64 22.33
N PHE A 97 -19.65 12.35 22.34
CA PHE A 97 -19.05 11.69 21.17
C PHE A 97 -20.03 11.64 19.99
N ASP A 98 -21.31 11.36 20.25
CA ASP A 98 -22.39 11.43 19.25
C ASP A 98 -22.49 12.81 18.60
N GLU A 99 -22.44 13.87 19.41
CA GLU A 99 -22.43 15.25 18.92
C GLU A 99 -21.20 15.50 18.03
N ILE A 100 -20.03 15.01 18.44
CA ILE A 100 -18.78 15.15 17.67
C ILE A 100 -18.86 14.44 16.33
N VAL A 101 -19.36 13.20 16.29
CA VAL A 101 -19.58 12.46 15.04
C VAL A 101 -20.53 13.24 14.12
N GLN A 102 -21.62 13.78 14.67
CA GLN A 102 -22.56 14.58 13.89
C GLN A 102 -21.94 15.89 13.37
N LYS A 103 -21.20 16.61 14.21
CA LYS A 103 -20.50 17.84 13.81
C LYS A 103 -19.43 17.58 12.77
N SER A 104 -18.65 16.51 12.92
CA SER A 104 -17.64 16.12 11.93
C SER A 104 -18.28 15.77 10.58
N ARG A 105 -19.39 15.02 10.59
CA ARG A 105 -20.20 14.75 9.38
C ARG A 105 -20.71 16.03 8.73
N ASN A 106 -21.24 16.96 9.52
CA ASN A 106 -21.75 18.24 9.01
C ASN A 106 -20.64 19.05 8.37
N THR A 107 -19.48 19.16 9.03
CA THR A 107 -18.30 19.84 8.51
C THR A 107 -17.78 19.21 7.22
N ALA A 108 -17.81 17.87 7.10
CA ALA A 108 -17.40 17.18 5.88
C ALA A 108 -18.43 17.30 4.73
N LYS A 109 -19.70 17.52 5.04
CA LYS A 109 -20.80 17.65 4.07
C LYS A 109 -21.02 19.08 3.56
N ASP A 110 -20.44 20.08 4.21
CA ASP A 110 -20.54 21.49 3.81
C ASP A 110 -19.70 21.74 2.54
N LYS A 111 -20.22 21.28 1.38
CA LYS A 111 -19.53 21.31 0.08
C LYS A 111 -19.29 22.74 -0.45
N ASP A 112 -20.00 23.72 0.09
CA ASP A 112 -19.98 25.12 -0.37
C ASP A 112 -18.97 25.99 0.39
N LYS A 113 -18.38 25.47 1.46
CA LYS A 113 -17.29 26.09 2.20
C LYS A 113 -16.11 25.15 2.17
N SER A 114 -14.91 25.66 1.88
CA SER A 114 -13.70 24.90 2.23
C SER A 114 -13.86 24.43 3.69
N LEU A 115 -13.37 23.23 4.04
CA LEU A 115 -13.34 22.67 5.41
C LEU A 115 -13.09 23.70 6.54
N ALA A 116 -12.46 24.82 6.19
CA ALA A 116 -12.15 26.01 6.96
C ALA A 116 -13.27 27.04 7.32
N GLU A 117 -14.58 26.89 7.01
CA GLU A 117 -15.57 27.96 7.39
C GLU A 117 -16.95 27.51 7.95
N SER A 118 -17.17 26.23 8.26
CA SER A 118 -18.43 25.79 8.88
C SER A 118 -18.51 26.17 10.37
N ALA A 119 -19.71 26.45 10.87
CA ALA A 119 -19.91 26.73 12.30
C ALA A 119 -19.52 25.54 13.19
N ASP A 120 -19.77 24.32 12.71
CA ASP A 120 -19.37 23.09 13.39
C ASP A 120 -17.84 22.90 13.36
N GLY A 121 -17.16 23.23 12.25
CA GLY A 121 -15.70 23.19 12.18
C GLY A 121 -15.07 24.22 13.14
N LYS A 122 -15.64 25.42 13.22
CA LYS A 122 -15.19 26.44 14.18
C LYS A 122 -15.37 25.96 15.62
N TRP A 123 -16.50 25.31 15.93
CA TRP A 123 -16.73 24.69 17.24
C TRP A 123 -15.69 23.61 17.55
N ILE A 124 -15.35 22.75 16.58
CA ILE A 124 -14.30 21.72 16.73
C ILE A 124 -12.97 22.39 17.09
N VAL A 125 -12.52 23.34 16.28
CA VAL A 125 -11.23 24.02 16.45
C VAL A 125 -11.15 24.80 17.75
N GLU A 126 -12.22 25.50 18.14
CA GLU A 126 -12.27 26.21 19.41
C GLU A 126 -12.14 25.26 20.61
N ASN A 127 -12.78 24.09 20.56
CA ASN A 127 -12.70 23.11 21.64
C ASN A 127 -11.33 22.42 21.69
N LEU A 128 -10.74 22.09 20.54
CA LEU A 128 -9.37 21.60 20.47
C LEU A 128 -8.39 22.63 21.05
N TYR A 129 -8.46 23.88 20.60
CA TYR A 129 -7.54 24.93 21.05
C TYR A 129 -7.67 25.25 22.55
N LYS A 130 -8.89 25.50 23.04
CA LYS A 130 -9.14 25.78 24.46
C LYS A 130 -8.77 24.58 25.34
N GLY A 131 -9.08 23.38 24.86
CA GLY A 131 -8.75 22.13 25.54
C GLY A 131 -7.25 21.91 25.65
N MET A 132 -6.49 22.14 24.57
CA MET A 132 -5.01 22.07 24.57
C MET A 132 -4.39 23.08 25.53
N LYS A 133 -4.93 24.31 25.62
CA LYS A 133 -4.47 25.29 26.62
C LYS A 133 -4.68 24.79 28.06
N ARG A 134 -5.87 24.25 28.38
CA ARG A 134 -6.16 23.66 29.70
C ARG A 134 -5.26 22.46 29.99
N LEU A 135 -5.08 21.57 29.03
CA LEU A 135 -4.18 20.41 29.18
C LEU A 135 -2.75 20.84 29.44
N LYS A 136 -2.24 21.84 28.72
CA LYS A 136 -0.89 22.36 28.93
C LYS A 136 -0.68 22.82 30.38
N ASP A 137 -1.65 23.54 30.96
CA ASP A 137 -1.55 23.97 32.36
C ASP A 137 -1.61 22.78 33.34
N MET A 138 -2.45 21.77 33.06
CA MET A 138 -2.48 20.52 33.84
C MET A 138 -1.19 19.72 33.74
N ILE A 139 -0.55 19.71 32.56
CA ILE A 139 0.74 19.05 32.33
C ILE A 139 1.84 19.77 33.12
N ASP A 140 1.90 21.10 33.06
CA ASP A 140 2.86 21.88 33.85
C ASP A 140 2.68 21.62 35.36
N GLU A 141 1.44 21.61 35.86
CA GLU A 141 1.14 21.31 37.28
C GLU A 141 1.54 19.87 37.68
N ALA A 142 1.24 18.88 36.83
CA ALA A 142 1.61 17.49 37.08
C ALA A 142 3.13 17.31 37.06
N ALA A 143 3.83 17.97 36.12
CA ALA A 143 5.27 17.90 36.00
C ALA A 143 5.98 18.48 37.23
N GLU A 144 5.45 19.56 37.82
CA GLU A 144 6.02 20.18 39.02
C GLU A 144 6.07 19.23 40.22
N LYS A 145 5.09 18.31 40.29
CA LYS A 145 4.95 17.29 41.35
C LYS A 145 5.89 16.08 41.18
N ILE A 146 6.57 15.94 40.04
CA ILE A 146 7.52 14.84 39.83
C ILE A 146 8.74 15.01 40.76
N ASP A 147 8.98 13.98 41.57
CA ASP A 147 10.16 13.87 42.42
C ASP A 147 11.37 13.36 41.60
N MET A 148 12.13 14.31 41.05
CA MET A 148 13.34 14.04 40.25
C MET A 148 14.49 13.43 41.07
N THR A 149 14.37 13.32 42.41
CA THR A 149 15.42 12.70 43.25
C THR A 149 15.38 11.18 43.21
N LYS A 150 14.26 10.59 42.75
CA LYS A 150 14.11 9.15 42.55
C LYS A 150 14.70 8.72 41.21
N ASP A 151 15.50 7.66 41.20
CA ASP A 151 16.11 7.13 39.97
C ASP A 151 15.07 6.55 38.98
N ASN A 152 13.87 6.22 39.48
CA ASN A 152 12.78 5.63 38.71
C ASN A 152 11.59 6.58 38.49
N PHE A 153 11.79 7.90 38.58
CA PHE A 153 10.69 8.88 38.48
C PHE A 153 9.89 8.79 37.16
N MET A 154 10.50 8.28 36.08
CA MET A 154 9.85 8.03 34.79
C MET A 154 8.71 6.99 34.86
N TYR A 155 8.62 6.25 35.97
CA TYR A 155 7.58 5.26 36.24
C TYR A 155 6.62 5.70 37.36
N SER A 156 6.71 6.96 37.81
CA SER A 156 5.82 7.51 38.82
C SER A 156 4.43 7.80 38.23
N GLU A 157 3.42 7.89 39.10
CA GLU A 157 2.06 8.25 38.69
C GLU A 157 2.00 9.66 38.09
N GLU A 158 2.78 10.60 38.62
CA GLU A 158 2.88 11.97 38.12
C GLU A 158 3.49 12.01 36.72
N PHE A 159 4.53 11.22 36.46
CA PHE A 159 5.09 11.11 35.11
C PHE A 159 4.08 10.46 34.16
N ALA A 160 3.43 9.36 34.56
CA ALA A 160 2.39 8.72 33.77
C ALA A 160 1.25 9.69 33.41
N ARG A 161 0.86 10.56 34.35
CA ARG A 161 -0.08 11.65 34.11
C ARG A 161 0.44 12.66 33.08
N VAL A 162 1.65 13.19 33.23
CA VAL A 162 2.27 14.11 32.25
C VAL A 162 2.30 13.48 30.85
N ALA A 163 2.73 12.22 30.78
CA ALA A 163 2.93 11.44 29.58
C ALA A 163 1.60 11.17 28.86
N GLY A 164 0.58 10.69 29.58
CA GLY A 164 -0.76 10.42 29.05
C GLY A 164 -1.47 11.70 28.59
N LEU A 165 -1.46 12.77 29.39
CA LEU A 165 -2.04 14.06 29.01
C LEU A 165 -1.36 14.69 27.78
N SER A 166 -0.04 14.52 27.66
CA SER A 166 0.69 14.94 26.46
C SER A 166 0.22 14.16 25.23
N GLY A 167 -0.13 12.87 25.36
CA GLY A 167 -0.73 12.06 24.30
C GLY A 167 -2.03 12.67 23.77
N ILE A 168 -2.92 13.03 24.68
CA ILE A 168 -4.19 13.72 24.34
C ILE A 168 -3.93 15.04 23.60
N ALA A 169 -2.95 15.83 24.07
CA ALA A 169 -2.58 17.08 23.43
C ALA A 169 -1.98 16.88 22.02
N PHE A 170 -1.22 15.80 21.81
CA PHE A 170 -0.64 15.46 20.52
C PHE A 170 -1.70 15.05 19.50
N ASP A 171 -2.67 14.23 19.89
CA ASP A 171 -3.79 13.86 19.01
C ASP A 171 -4.62 15.11 18.66
N ALA A 172 -4.87 15.97 19.64
CA ALA A 172 -5.57 17.25 19.42
C ALA A 172 -4.82 18.14 18.42
N TRP A 173 -3.49 18.15 18.49
CA TRP A 173 -2.63 18.85 17.54
C TRP A 173 -2.70 18.26 16.12
N GLN A 174 -2.75 16.94 15.98
CA GLN A 174 -2.94 16.32 14.66
C GLN A 174 -4.29 16.71 14.05
N GLU A 175 -5.35 16.72 14.86
CA GLU A 175 -6.70 17.06 14.40
C GLU A 175 -6.86 18.56 14.13
N ILE A 176 -6.31 19.45 14.96
CA ILE A 176 -6.44 20.91 14.75
C ILE A 176 -5.70 21.38 13.49
N ASN A 177 -4.60 20.71 13.11
CA ASN A 177 -3.83 21.03 11.90
C ASN A 177 -4.60 20.71 10.60
N ARG A 178 -5.67 19.92 10.66
CA ARG A 178 -6.59 19.72 9.53
C ARG A 178 -7.43 20.97 9.23
N PHE A 179 -7.45 21.93 10.15
CA PHE A 179 -8.24 23.16 10.07
C PHE A 179 -7.36 24.42 10.12
N GLU A 180 -6.22 24.42 9.40
CA GLU A 180 -5.17 25.46 9.50
C GLU A 180 -5.71 26.91 9.48
N LYS A 181 -6.65 27.24 8.59
CA LYS A 181 -7.26 28.58 8.54
C LYS A 181 -8.08 28.92 9.79
N MET A 182 -8.99 28.04 10.24
CA MET A 182 -9.78 28.28 11.46
C MET A 182 -8.89 28.32 12.69
N MET A 183 -7.87 27.46 12.73
CA MET A 183 -6.86 27.45 13.79
C MET A 183 -6.20 28.83 13.87
N ASN A 184 -5.75 29.37 12.73
CA ASN A 184 -5.18 30.70 12.67
C ASN A 184 -6.15 31.79 13.18
N GLU A 185 -7.43 31.73 12.80
CA GLU A 185 -8.44 32.68 13.26
C GLU A 185 -8.69 32.60 14.77
N VAL A 186 -8.83 31.39 15.31
CA VAL A 186 -9.05 31.14 16.74
C VAL A 186 -7.83 31.58 17.57
N VAL A 187 -6.61 31.25 17.10
CA VAL A 187 -5.38 31.70 17.76
C VAL A 187 -5.23 33.20 17.69
N LEU A 188 -5.49 33.84 16.54
CA LEU A 188 -5.39 35.29 16.40
C LEU A 188 -6.40 36.02 17.30
N ALA A 189 -7.61 35.47 17.46
CA ALA A 189 -8.62 36.03 18.36
C ALA A 189 -8.21 35.96 19.83
N ASP A 190 -7.49 34.91 20.24
CA ASP A 190 -6.99 34.73 21.61
C ASP A 190 -5.65 35.44 21.86
N ARG A 191 -4.79 35.53 20.84
CA ARG A 191 -3.41 36.04 20.88
C ARG A 191 -3.18 37.02 19.70
N PRO A 192 -3.76 38.23 19.75
CA PRO A 192 -3.71 39.19 18.64
C PRO A 192 -2.30 39.69 18.32
N GLU A 193 -1.33 39.50 19.23
CA GLU A 193 0.07 39.81 19.00
C GLU A 193 0.78 38.82 18.05
N LEU A 194 0.23 37.61 17.85
CA LEU A 194 0.76 36.61 16.91
C LEU A 194 0.23 36.89 15.50
N ASN A 195 0.73 37.96 14.89
CA ASN A 195 0.21 38.49 13.63
C ASN A 195 0.63 37.68 12.38
N THR A 196 1.66 36.84 12.45
CA THR A 196 2.06 35.93 11.35
C THR A 196 1.48 34.53 11.54
N GLU A 197 1.20 33.86 10.42
CA GLU A 197 0.74 32.45 10.41
C GLU A 197 1.77 31.51 11.05
N GLU A 198 3.04 31.69 10.74
CA GLU A 198 4.13 30.93 11.35
C GLU A 198 4.17 31.08 12.88
N ALA A 199 3.97 32.30 13.41
CA ALA A 199 3.94 32.52 14.85
C ALA A 199 2.75 31.83 15.54
N ARG A 200 1.58 31.79 14.88
CA ARG A 200 0.38 31.09 15.39
C ARG A 200 0.56 29.58 15.34
N ARG A 201 1.14 29.06 14.26
CA ARG A 201 1.49 27.64 14.13
C ARG A 201 2.50 27.22 15.20
N ASN A 202 3.57 27.99 15.37
CA ASN A 202 4.55 27.76 16.44
C ASN A 202 3.91 27.82 17.83
N HIS A 203 2.92 28.70 18.06
CA HIS A 203 2.17 28.72 19.33
C HIS A 203 1.38 27.43 19.56
N ILE A 204 0.70 26.91 18.54
CA ILE A 204 0.01 25.61 18.61
C ILE A 204 0.98 24.45 18.86
N ASP A 205 2.11 24.42 18.14
CA ASP A 205 3.15 23.41 18.33
C ASP A 205 3.69 23.44 19.77
N ASN A 206 3.80 24.63 20.37
CA ASN A 206 4.25 24.83 21.75
C ASN A 206 3.20 24.46 22.82
N LEU A 207 1.93 24.20 22.44
CA LEU A 207 0.92 23.67 23.36
C LEU A 207 1.08 22.16 23.59
N VAL A 208 1.92 21.47 22.80
CA VAL A 208 2.15 20.02 22.91
C VAL A 208 3.55 19.76 23.46
N PRO A 209 3.69 19.38 24.73
CA PRO A 209 4.95 18.86 25.23
C PRO A 209 5.29 17.56 24.48
N PRO A 210 6.50 17.42 23.92
CA PRO A 210 6.90 16.22 23.15
C PRO A 210 7.11 14.96 24.01
N VAL A 211 6.60 14.95 25.24
CA VAL A 211 6.67 13.83 26.18
C VAL A 211 5.67 12.72 25.79
N SER A 212 4.66 13.02 24.96
CA SER A 212 3.72 12.04 24.39
C SER A 212 4.42 10.94 23.58
N LYS A 213 5.48 11.29 22.85
CA LYS A 213 6.25 10.31 22.10
C LYS A 213 7.03 9.40 23.03
N THR A 214 7.53 9.94 24.14
CA THR A 214 8.15 9.16 25.23
C THR A 214 7.15 8.22 25.87
N PHE A 215 5.91 8.66 26.09
CA PHE A 215 4.82 7.80 26.54
C PHE A 215 4.60 6.62 25.59
N GLN A 216 4.36 6.87 24.29
CA GLN A 216 4.14 5.81 23.30
C GLN A 216 5.32 4.87 23.21
N THR A 217 6.52 5.40 23.39
CA THR A 217 7.78 4.66 23.40
C THR A 217 7.92 3.78 24.64
N ILE A 218 7.56 4.30 25.82
CA ILE A 218 7.50 3.56 27.09
C ILE A 218 6.43 2.47 27.01
N ASN A 219 5.24 2.77 26.51
CA ASN A 219 4.18 1.78 26.32
C ASN A 219 4.57 0.70 25.30
N LYS A 220 5.23 1.08 24.19
CA LYS A 220 5.77 0.08 23.24
C LYS A 220 6.87 -0.74 23.88
N ALA A 221 7.71 -0.15 24.72
CA ALA A 221 8.71 -0.87 25.49
C ALA A 221 8.06 -1.83 26.49
N PHE A 222 6.98 -1.42 27.17
CA PHE A 222 6.18 -2.28 28.04
C PHE A 222 5.45 -3.37 27.27
N ASP A 223 4.85 -3.09 26.12
CA ASP A 223 4.23 -4.09 25.26
C ASP A 223 5.28 -5.08 24.77
N CYS A 224 6.45 -4.61 24.36
CA CYS A 224 7.58 -5.46 24.00
C CYS A 224 8.06 -6.29 25.19
N HIS A 225 8.12 -5.71 26.40
CA HIS A 225 8.56 -6.38 27.63
C HIS A 225 7.55 -7.42 28.12
N ASN A 226 6.27 -7.07 28.17
CA ASN A 226 5.17 -7.97 28.51
C ASN A 226 5.00 -9.08 27.47
N ARG A 227 5.37 -8.81 26.21
CA ARG A 227 5.50 -9.81 25.14
C ARG A 227 6.86 -10.50 25.11
N ALA A 228 7.88 -10.08 25.85
CA ALA A 228 9.17 -10.77 25.90
C ALA A 228 9.07 -12.09 26.70
N GLY A 229 7.97 -12.31 27.43
CA GLY A 229 7.56 -13.63 27.89
C GLY A 229 7.09 -14.57 26.77
N ILE A 230 6.87 -14.05 25.55
CA ILE A 230 6.77 -14.80 24.29
C ILE A 230 8.20 -14.81 23.70
N ASP A 231 8.76 -15.99 23.42
CA ASP A 231 10.16 -16.23 23.00
C ASP A 231 10.74 -15.41 21.79
N ASP A 232 10.02 -14.45 21.21
CA ASP A 232 10.34 -13.84 19.91
C ASP A 232 10.47 -12.31 19.86
N VAL A 233 10.33 -11.59 20.99
CA VAL A 233 10.61 -10.13 20.96
C VAL A 233 12.11 -9.89 20.89
N LYS A 234 12.61 -9.56 19.69
CA LYS A 234 14.01 -9.18 19.48
C LYS A 234 14.40 -8.04 20.44
N PRO A 235 15.40 -8.21 21.33
CA PRO A 235 15.89 -7.18 22.26
C PRO A 235 16.25 -5.84 21.57
N LEU A 236 16.54 -5.93 20.28
CA LEU A 236 16.74 -4.82 19.35
C LEU A 236 15.58 -3.82 19.29
N SER A 237 14.35 -4.26 19.47
CA SER A 237 13.19 -3.37 19.43
C SER A 237 13.12 -2.51 20.70
N TYR A 238 13.78 -2.92 21.79
CA TYR A 238 13.70 -2.29 23.11
C TYR A 238 14.77 -1.21 23.33
N ILE A 239 15.98 -1.39 22.78
CA ILE A 239 17.09 -0.44 22.89
C ILE A 239 16.75 1.00 22.42
N PRO A 240 16.01 1.27 21.32
CA PRO A 240 15.78 2.65 20.90
C PRO A 240 14.82 3.34 21.87
N TYR A 241 13.91 2.56 22.44
CA TYR A 241 12.92 3.02 23.41
C TYR A 241 13.58 3.34 24.74
N ALA A 242 14.49 2.47 25.18
CA ALA A 242 15.39 2.68 26.31
C ALA A 242 16.22 3.97 26.19
N ILE A 243 16.86 4.18 25.04
CA ILE A 243 17.62 5.41 24.74
C ILE A 243 16.71 6.64 24.80
N HIS A 244 15.53 6.55 24.17
CA HIS A 244 14.55 7.63 24.14
C HIS A 244 14.07 7.99 25.55
N ILE A 245 13.87 6.99 26.42
CA ILE A 245 13.57 7.18 27.84
C ILE A 245 14.69 7.92 28.55
N LYS A 246 15.96 7.56 28.31
CA LYS A 246 17.12 8.25 28.90
C LYS A 246 17.25 9.70 28.44
N TYR A 247 16.98 9.97 27.17
CA TYR A 247 16.94 11.35 26.69
C TYR A 247 15.81 12.14 27.35
N ALA A 248 14.63 11.56 27.47
CA ALA A 248 13.52 12.18 28.19
C ALA A 248 13.86 12.43 29.66
N GLU A 249 14.54 11.49 30.32
CA GLU A 249 15.03 11.64 31.70
C GLU A 249 15.95 12.87 31.81
N LYS A 250 16.92 13.00 30.92
CA LYS A 250 17.84 14.14 30.86
C LYS A 250 17.08 15.46 30.66
N VAL A 251 16.18 15.51 29.69
CA VAL A 251 15.36 16.69 29.39
C VAL A 251 14.54 17.11 30.61
N MET A 252 13.92 16.16 31.31
CA MET A 252 13.12 16.45 32.51
C MET A 252 13.99 16.98 33.66
N ARG A 253 15.21 16.45 33.82
CA ARG A 253 16.18 16.94 34.82
C ARG A 253 16.69 18.35 34.47
N ASP A 254 17.00 18.61 33.21
CA ASP A 254 17.47 19.92 32.75
C ASP A 254 16.36 20.97 32.82
N TRP A 255 15.13 20.59 32.48
CA TRP A 255 13.94 21.40 32.70
C TRP A 255 13.80 21.79 34.18
N LYS A 256 13.86 20.82 35.11
CA LYS A 256 13.70 21.10 36.54
C LYS A 256 14.76 22.09 37.04
N LYS A 257 15.99 21.99 36.54
CA LYS A 257 17.09 22.93 36.85
C LYS A 257 16.87 24.32 36.26
N SER A 258 16.14 24.45 35.15
CA SER A 258 15.92 25.74 34.50
C SER A 258 14.97 26.67 35.26
N GLY A 259 14.17 26.12 36.18
CA GLY A 259 13.15 26.88 36.93
C GLY A 259 12.00 27.44 36.08
N LYS A 260 11.85 26.95 34.84
CA LYS A 260 10.78 27.38 33.91
C LYS A 260 9.61 26.41 33.99
N LYS A 261 8.46 26.76 33.41
CA LYS A 261 7.39 25.78 33.12
C LYS A 261 7.85 24.77 32.07
N LEU A 262 7.37 23.52 32.15
CA LEU A 262 7.81 22.43 31.27
C LEU A 262 7.55 22.79 29.80
N SER A 263 6.34 23.25 29.50
CA SER A 263 5.98 23.68 28.15
C SER A 263 6.90 24.78 27.60
N GLN A 264 7.28 25.74 28.47
CA GLN A 264 8.12 26.87 28.08
C GLN A 264 9.55 26.40 27.78
N TYR A 265 10.10 25.57 28.65
CA TYR A 265 11.43 24.99 28.46
C TYR A 265 11.51 24.17 27.17
N MET A 266 10.50 23.34 26.90
CA MET A 266 10.42 22.50 25.70
C MET A 266 10.42 23.34 24.42
N ALA A 267 9.62 24.40 24.40
CA ALA A 267 9.50 25.33 23.27
C ALA A 267 10.82 26.05 22.98
N GLU A 268 11.42 26.69 24.00
CA GLU A 268 12.65 27.48 23.86
C GLU A 268 13.85 26.63 23.39
N ASN A 269 13.91 25.36 23.82
CA ASN A 269 15.00 24.45 23.48
C ASN A 269 14.72 23.57 22.26
N LYS A 270 13.58 23.76 21.58
CA LYS A 270 13.15 22.99 20.40
C LYS A 270 13.18 21.48 20.64
N ILE A 271 12.78 21.05 21.83
CA ILE A 271 12.96 19.66 22.30
C ILE A 271 12.20 18.66 21.41
N ALA A 272 11.06 19.03 20.84
CA ALA A 272 10.29 18.15 19.95
C ALA A 272 11.12 17.70 18.73
N ARG A 273 11.81 18.64 18.07
CA ARG A 273 12.69 18.33 16.94
C ARG A 273 13.89 17.48 17.36
N LYS A 274 14.42 17.70 18.57
CA LYS A 274 15.51 16.88 19.11
C LYS A 274 15.05 15.45 19.43
N PHE A 275 13.84 15.26 19.95
CA PHE A 275 13.27 13.92 20.15
C PHE A 275 13.15 13.13 18.83
N ASP A 276 12.73 13.77 17.75
CA ASP A 276 12.66 13.12 16.43
C ASP A 276 14.04 12.74 15.90
N ASN A 277 15.01 13.66 16.01
CA ASN A 277 16.41 13.38 15.65
C ASN A 277 17.00 12.25 16.50
N ASN A 278 16.71 12.22 17.80
CA ASN A 278 17.26 11.22 18.73
C ASN A 278 16.72 9.84 18.45
N GLN A 279 15.42 9.73 18.16
CA GLN A 279 14.83 8.46 17.76
C GLN A 279 15.47 7.95 16.48
N LEU A 280 15.71 8.84 15.51
CA LEU A 280 16.37 8.50 14.25
C LEU A 280 17.83 8.05 14.50
N THR A 281 18.60 8.80 15.29
CA THR A 281 19.98 8.46 15.70
C THR A 281 20.05 7.14 16.47
N ALA A 282 19.11 6.89 17.40
CA ALA A 282 19.00 5.63 18.14
C ALA A 282 18.67 4.46 17.20
N THR A 283 17.76 4.67 16.24
CA THR A 283 17.42 3.69 15.20
C THR A 283 18.64 3.32 14.35
N PHE A 284 19.47 4.31 13.99
CA PHE A 284 20.70 4.08 13.24
C PHE A 284 21.75 3.32 14.05
N LEU A 285 22.03 3.74 15.29
CA LEU A 285 22.98 3.05 16.18
C LEU A 285 22.61 1.58 16.42
N MET A 286 21.32 1.28 16.42
CA MET A 286 20.84 -0.09 16.51
C MET A 286 20.86 -0.85 15.20
N GLY A 287 20.82 -0.20 14.04
CA GLY A 287 21.01 -0.89 12.76
C GLY A 287 22.38 -1.61 12.75
N ASP A 288 23.39 -0.93 13.27
CA ASP A 288 24.74 -1.47 13.45
C ASP A 288 24.75 -2.62 14.46
N MET A 289 24.19 -2.39 15.66
CA MET A 289 24.11 -3.46 16.66
C MET A 289 23.26 -4.64 16.20
N ALA A 290 22.20 -4.43 15.43
CA ALA A 290 21.32 -5.48 14.92
C ALA A 290 22.05 -6.46 14.01
N GLY A 291 22.98 -5.98 13.19
CA GLY A 291 23.89 -6.87 12.46
C GLY A 291 24.67 -7.79 13.40
N ASP A 292 25.15 -7.27 14.52
CA ASP A 292 25.94 -8.01 15.50
C ASP A 292 25.09 -8.93 16.40
N PHE A 293 23.87 -8.52 16.75
CA PHE A 293 22.91 -9.35 17.49
C PHE A 293 22.38 -10.51 16.64
N ILE A 294 22.10 -10.26 15.35
CA ILE A 294 21.63 -11.30 14.41
C ILE A 294 22.70 -12.37 14.23
N THR A 295 23.99 -12.00 14.30
CA THR A 295 25.10 -12.94 14.18
C THR A 295 25.46 -13.63 15.51
N ASN A 296 24.97 -13.14 16.65
CA ASN A 296 25.27 -13.72 17.96
C ASN A 296 24.07 -13.64 18.93
N VAL A 297 23.18 -14.63 18.84
CA VAL A 297 21.96 -14.81 19.66
C VAL A 297 22.21 -14.60 21.16
N ARG A 298 23.40 -14.94 21.66
CA ARG A 298 23.76 -14.84 23.10
C ARG A 298 23.96 -13.42 23.59
N ILE A 299 24.29 -12.48 22.70
CA ILE A 299 24.39 -11.06 23.05
C ILE A 299 22.99 -10.53 23.36
N GLY A 300 21.96 -11.06 22.68
CA GLY A 300 20.56 -10.75 22.94
C GLY A 300 20.17 -10.98 24.40
N ASP A 301 20.51 -12.15 24.95
CA ASP A 301 20.17 -12.53 26.34
C ASP A 301 20.88 -11.67 27.40
N VAL A 302 22.13 -11.26 27.15
CA VAL A 302 22.87 -10.38 28.08
C VAL A 302 22.32 -8.96 28.03
N VAL A 303 21.98 -8.49 26.83
CA VAL A 303 21.41 -7.16 26.63
C VAL A 303 20.01 -7.07 27.21
N ASP A 304 19.18 -8.11 27.05
CA ASP A 304 17.88 -8.20 27.69
C ASP A 304 18.00 -8.19 29.23
N ARG A 305 18.91 -9.00 29.81
CA ARG A 305 19.16 -8.97 31.27
C ARG A 305 19.64 -7.60 31.77
N ARG A 306 20.58 -6.96 31.07
CA ARG A 306 21.08 -5.62 31.43
C ARG A 306 20.05 -4.51 31.20
N ILE A 307 19.09 -4.74 30.30
CA ILE A 307 17.91 -3.88 30.15
C ILE A 307 17.00 -4.03 31.37
N GLN A 308 16.71 -5.27 31.77
CA GLN A 308 15.82 -5.59 32.89
C GLN A 308 16.33 -4.99 34.20
N ASP A 309 17.62 -5.11 34.50
CA ASP A 309 18.22 -4.54 35.72
C ASP A 309 18.59 -3.04 35.62
N GLY A 310 18.34 -2.41 34.46
CA GLY A 310 18.65 -1.01 34.17
C GLY A 310 20.14 -0.70 34.01
N SER A 311 21.03 -1.70 34.09
CA SER A 311 22.49 -1.51 34.02
C SER A 311 22.98 -1.14 32.62
N LEU A 312 22.30 -1.58 31.55
CA LEU A 312 22.70 -1.28 30.17
C LEU A 312 22.75 0.22 29.90
N LEU A 313 21.81 0.95 30.50
CA LEU A 313 21.60 2.37 30.25
C LEU A 313 22.17 3.26 31.36
N LYS A 314 22.74 2.67 32.41
CA LYS A 314 23.14 3.39 33.62
C LYS A 314 24.15 4.50 33.35
N ASN A 315 25.04 4.28 32.39
CA ASN A 315 26.09 5.22 32.00
C ASN A 315 25.83 5.90 30.66
N VAL A 316 24.69 5.63 30.01
CA VAL A 316 24.37 6.19 28.69
C VAL A 316 24.02 7.66 28.86
N GLU A 317 24.76 8.53 28.18
CA GLU A 317 24.55 9.97 28.21
C GLU A 317 24.21 10.50 26.82
N TYR A 318 23.43 11.57 26.77
CA TYR A 318 23.12 12.29 25.54
C TYR A 318 23.93 13.57 25.45
N ASP A 319 24.79 13.67 24.44
CA ASP A 319 25.55 14.87 24.11
C ASP A 319 24.70 15.79 23.22
N ASP A 320 24.04 16.75 23.87
CA ASP A 320 23.21 17.77 23.21
C ASP A 320 23.98 18.66 22.23
N VAL A 321 25.31 18.77 22.35
CA VAL A 321 26.13 19.63 21.48
C VAL A 321 26.39 18.93 20.16
N ASN A 322 26.66 17.62 20.21
CA ASN A 322 27.04 16.84 19.03
C ASN A 322 25.91 15.99 18.45
N ASP A 323 24.71 16.06 19.04
CA ASP A 323 23.52 15.27 18.68
C ASP A 323 23.82 13.75 18.67
N LYS A 324 24.57 13.29 19.69
CA LYS A 324 25.10 11.92 19.78
C LYS A 324 24.88 11.31 21.16
N ILE A 325 24.70 10.00 21.16
CA ILE A 325 24.76 9.20 22.38
C ILE A 325 26.22 8.90 22.69
N ILE A 326 26.66 9.25 23.89
CA ILE A 326 28.00 8.96 24.39
C ILE A 326 27.90 7.94 25.53
N ASN A 327 28.99 7.22 25.77
CA ASN A 327 29.06 6.16 26.79
C ASN A 327 28.03 5.04 26.60
N PHE A 328 27.42 4.94 25.40
CA PHE A 328 26.71 3.74 25.00
C PHE A 328 27.71 2.58 24.95
N PRO A 329 27.43 1.42 25.58
CA PRO A 329 28.32 0.26 25.53
C PRO A 329 28.60 -0.08 24.06
N LYS A 330 29.83 0.14 23.59
CA LYS A 330 30.22 -0.15 22.21
C LYS A 330 30.63 -1.61 22.13
N MET A 331 30.14 -2.34 21.14
CA MET A 331 30.84 -3.56 20.72
C MET A 331 32.11 -3.11 19.99
N LYS A 332 33.28 -3.27 20.63
CA LYS A 332 34.55 -3.14 19.91
C LYS A 332 34.74 -4.38 19.03
N ASP A 333 35.44 -4.23 17.91
CA ASP A 333 35.77 -5.33 16.98
C ASP A 333 36.56 -6.48 17.64
N ASP A 334 37.18 -6.24 18.80
CA ASP A 334 37.87 -7.24 19.62
C ASP A 334 36.98 -7.89 20.71
N GLY A 335 35.70 -7.51 20.77
CA GLY A 335 34.76 -7.96 21.78
C GLY A 335 34.92 -7.33 23.17
N SER A 336 35.72 -6.27 23.34
CA SER A 336 35.88 -5.61 24.64
C SER A 336 34.88 -4.45 24.85
N ASP A 337 33.67 -4.83 25.28
CA ASP A 337 32.87 -4.19 26.35
C ASP A 337 31.60 -5.02 26.68
N PHE A 338 31.50 -6.23 26.11
CA PHE A 338 30.99 -7.40 26.81
C PHE A 338 32.17 -8.34 27.02
N ILE A 339 32.75 -8.37 28.22
CA ILE A 339 34.00 -9.09 28.50
C ILE A 339 33.81 -10.56 28.03
N ILE A 340 34.52 -10.96 26.98
CA ILE A 340 34.49 -12.34 26.46
C ILE A 340 34.87 -13.33 27.56
N GLU A 341 35.66 -12.92 28.55
CA GLU A 341 35.99 -13.70 29.75
C GLU A 341 34.81 -13.81 30.75
N GLU A 342 33.89 -12.83 30.85
CA GLU A 342 32.59 -12.99 31.55
C GLU A 342 31.70 -13.98 30.78
N LEU A 343 31.59 -13.83 29.46
CA LEU A 343 30.83 -14.74 28.60
C LEU A 343 31.41 -16.17 28.58
N ALA A 344 32.72 -16.33 28.73
CA ALA A 344 33.42 -17.62 28.77
C ALA A 344 33.45 -18.23 30.18
N ALA A 345 33.52 -17.41 31.23
CA ALA A 345 33.30 -17.82 32.61
C ALA A 345 31.83 -18.24 32.83
N GLU A 346 30.87 -17.50 32.27
CA GLU A 346 29.45 -17.88 32.22
C GLU A 346 29.20 -19.08 31.30
N LYS A 347 29.97 -19.31 30.23
CA LYS A 347 29.86 -20.56 29.44
C LYS A 347 30.35 -21.79 30.20
N LYS A 348 31.30 -21.62 31.13
CA LYS A 348 31.76 -22.67 32.06
C LYS A 348 30.88 -22.77 33.32
N ALA A 349 30.17 -21.70 33.66
CA ALA A 349 29.25 -21.64 34.79
C ALA A 349 27.76 -21.76 34.38
N ALA A 350 27.45 -21.84 33.08
CA ALA A 350 26.09 -21.91 32.56
C ALA A 350 25.43 -23.10 33.24
N PRO A 351 24.45 -22.85 34.12
CA PRO A 351 23.67 -23.92 34.69
C PRO A 351 23.10 -24.72 33.51
N LYS A 352 22.90 -26.03 33.69
CA LYS A 352 21.93 -26.76 32.86
C LYS A 352 20.73 -25.84 32.68
N LYS A 353 20.27 -25.56 31.44
CA LYS A 353 19.12 -24.67 31.15
C LYS A 353 18.15 -24.77 32.34
N ASP A 354 18.05 -23.72 33.14
CA ASP A 354 17.25 -23.80 34.36
C ASP A 354 15.82 -24.14 33.96
N THR A 355 15.14 -24.91 34.80
CA THR A 355 13.75 -25.25 34.56
C THR A 355 12.94 -23.97 34.37
N LYS A 356 12.16 -23.87 33.28
CA LYS A 356 11.32 -22.68 33.04
C LYS A 356 10.41 -22.45 34.24
N THR A 357 10.20 -21.19 34.59
CA THR A 357 9.30 -20.76 35.67
C THR A 357 7.85 -21.13 35.36
N VAL A 358 7.00 -21.14 36.39
CA VAL A 358 5.56 -21.42 36.25
C VAL A 358 4.90 -20.46 35.26
N ASP A 359 5.31 -19.21 35.24
CA ASP A 359 4.75 -18.18 34.36
C ASP A 359 5.17 -18.40 32.90
N GLU A 360 6.45 -18.69 32.62
CA GLU A 360 6.95 -19.03 31.28
C GLU A 360 6.29 -20.30 30.72
N ILE A 361 6.03 -21.28 31.60
CA ILE A 361 5.30 -22.49 31.27
C ILE A 361 3.82 -22.18 30.96
N ALA A 362 3.14 -21.39 31.78
CA ALA A 362 1.76 -21.00 31.54
C ALA A 362 1.61 -20.23 30.22
N PHE A 363 2.62 -19.42 29.90
CA PHE A 363 2.65 -18.58 28.71
C PHE A 363 2.81 -19.39 27.40
N SER A 364 3.65 -20.43 27.43
CA SER A 364 3.89 -21.34 26.30
C SER A 364 2.82 -22.43 26.13
N LYS A 365 1.70 -22.36 26.87
CA LYS A 365 0.63 -23.37 26.87
C LYS A 365 0.15 -23.79 25.49
N ILE A 366 0.01 -22.85 24.56
CA ILE A 366 -0.43 -23.15 23.19
C ILE A 366 0.53 -24.07 22.43
N LYS A 367 1.84 -24.04 22.78
CA LYS A 367 2.89 -24.86 22.17
C LYS A 367 2.92 -26.27 22.77
N TRP A 368 2.91 -26.38 24.10
CA TRP A 368 3.10 -27.67 24.77
C TRP A 368 1.82 -28.48 25.01
N GLU A 369 0.64 -27.85 25.11
CA GLU A 369 -0.61 -28.55 25.42
C GLU A 369 -0.97 -29.65 24.40
N PRO A 370 -0.85 -29.41 23.07
CA PRO A 370 -1.11 -30.45 22.07
C PRO A 370 -0.12 -31.62 22.16
N ILE A 371 1.13 -31.36 22.58
CA ILE A 371 2.17 -32.38 22.73
C ILE A 371 1.87 -33.23 23.97
N ALA A 372 1.51 -32.59 25.09
CA ALA A 372 1.09 -33.25 26.31
C ALA A 372 -0.15 -34.15 26.07
N ASP A 373 -1.12 -33.70 25.26
CA ASP A 373 -2.30 -34.51 24.92
C ASP A 373 -1.95 -35.77 24.12
N LYS A 374 -1.00 -35.68 23.18
CA LYS A 374 -0.51 -36.85 22.42
C LYS A 374 0.21 -37.84 23.32
N ILE A 375 1.06 -37.35 24.22
CA ILE A 375 1.74 -38.19 25.21
C ILE A 375 0.70 -38.87 26.11
N ASN A 376 -0.27 -38.11 26.63
CA ASN A 376 -1.36 -38.64 27.43
C ASN A 376 -2.15 -39.74 26.69
N GLN A 377 -2.45 -39.55 25.42
CA GLN A 377 -3.11 -40.56 24.58
C GLN A 377 -2.28 -41.84 24.42
N ALA A 378 -0.96 -41.72 24.27
CA ALA A 378 -0.06 -42.87 24.23
C ALA A 378 -0.10 -43.65 25.55
N PHE A 379 -0.07 -42.95 26.70
CA PHE A 379 -0.22 -43.56 28.03
C PHE A 379 -1.56 -44.28 28.21
N VAL A 380 -2.68 -43.67 27.80
CA VAL A 380 -4.02 -44.29 27.87
C VAL A 380 -4.09 -45.59 27.06
N ASN A 381 -3.41 -45.66 25.92
CA ASN A 381 -3.39 -46.86 25.08
C ASN A 381 -2.60 -48.01 25.72
N VAL A 382 -1.54 -47.72 26.47
CA VAL A 382 -0.85 -48.72 27.30
C VAL A 382 -1.72 -49.11 28.49
N HIS A 383 -2.37 -48.13 29.13
CA HIS A 383 -3.22 -48.34 30.31
C HIS A 383 -4.34 -49.37 30.07
N LYS A 384 -4.93 -49.39 28.87
CA LYS A 384 -5.94 -50.39 28.47
C LYS A 384 -5.41 -51.85 28.49
N LYS A 385 -4.09 -52.04 28.49
CA LYS A 385 -3.42 -53.35 28.48
C LYS A 385 -2.87 -53.75 29.86
N ILE A 386 -2.77 -52.81 30.81
CA ILE A 386 -2.21 -53.06 32.14
C ILE A 386 -3.28 -53.68 33.04
N ASN A 387 -2.90 -54.69 33.83
CA ASN A 387 -3.78 -55.33 34.81
C ASN A 387 -4.16 -54.33 35.92
N MET A 388 -5.43 -54.32 36.34
CA MET A 388 -5.93 -53.40 37.39
C MET A 388 -5.19 -53.51 38.74
N MET A 389 -4.52 -54.63 38.99
CA MET A 389 -3.74 -54.86 40.21
C MET A 389 -2.27 -54.40 40.11
N ASP A 390 -1.86 -53.84 38.97
CA ASP A 390 -0.50 -53.38 38.76
C ASP A 390 -0.24 -52.04 39.50
N PRO A 391 0.76 -51.95 40.40
CA PRO A 391 1.10 -50.70 41.08
C PRO A 391 1.40 -49.54 40.13
N ARG A 392 1.81 -49.81 38.89
CA ARG A 392 2.11 -48.80 37.86
C ARG A 392 0.87 -48.26 37.19
N LEU A 393 -0.27 -48.95 37.28
CA LEU A 393 -1.55 -48.40 36.88
C LEU A 393 -1.80 -47.10 37.62
N LYS A 394 -1.47 -47.07 38.92
CA LYS A 394 -1.55 -45.88 39.75
C LYS A 394 -0.60 -44.80 39.26
N ASN A 395 0.69 -45.11 39.08
CA ASN A 395 1.68 -44.13 38.62
C ASN A 395 1.33 -43.56 37.23
N ALA A 396 0.87 -44.40 36.30
CA ALA A 396 0.42 -43.95 34.98
C ALA A 396 -0.86 -43.09 35.08
N THR A 397 -1.80 -43.44 35.97
CA THR A 397 -2.97 -42.60 36.25
C THR A 397 -2.56 -41.25 36.83
N ASP A 398 -1.60 -41.24 37.75
CA ASP A 398 -1.10 -40.02 38.38
C ASP A 398 -0.41 -39.10 37.36
N ILE A 399 0.27 -39.66 36.35
CA ILE A 399 0.83 -38.89 35.22
C ILE A 399 -0.26 -38.35 34.28
N VAL A 400 -1.26 -39.17 33.94
CA VAL A 400 -2.41 -38.76 33.13
C VAL A 400 -3.18 -37.62 33.82
N MET A 401 -3.43 -37.76 35.13
CA MET A 401 -4.06 -36.73 35.95
C MET A 401 -3.15 -35.50 36.06
N GLY A 402 -1.83 -35.69 36.19
CA GLY A 402 -0.85 -34.60 36.16
C GLY A 402 -0.94 -33.79 34.87
N PHE A 403 -0.99 -34.42 33.69
CA PHE A 403 -1.17 -33.71 32.42
C PHE A 403 -2.50 -32.95 32.33
N ILE A 404 -3.58 -33.48 32.91
CA ILE A 404 -4.87 -32.79 32.99
C ILE A 404 -4.76 -31.58 33.92
N GLU A 405 -4.14 -31.73 35.08
CA GLU A 405 -3.94 -30.66 36.07
C GLU A 405 -3.02 -29.55 35.55
N MET A 406 -1.99 -29.90 34.77
CA MET A 406 -1.08 -28.95 34.09
C MET A 406 -1.84 -27.93 33.24
N LYS A 407 -2.99 -28.32 32.65
CA LYS A 407 -3.82 -27.42 31.85
C LYS A 407 -4.50 -26.34 32.68
N SER A 408 -4.79 -26.64 33.95
CA SER A 408 -5.41 -25.72 34.89
C SER A 408 -4.41 -25.01 35.82
N ASP A 409 -3.24 -25.60 36.04
CA ASP A 409 -2.25 -25.14 37.02
C ASP A 409 -0.82 -25.47 36.54
N ALA A 410 -0.13 -24.46 36.00
CA ALA A 410 1.24 -24.61 35.50
C ALA A 410 2.25 -25.00 36.59
N SER A 411 1.95 -24.80 37.87
CA SER A 411 2.84 -25.21 38.97
C SER A 411 2.98 -26.74 39.07
N LYS A 412 2.04 -27.48 38.47
CA LYS A 412 2.05 -28.95 38.40
C LYS A 412 2.94 -29.50 37.30
N CYS A 413 3.37 -28.67 36.35
CA CYS A 413 4.14 -29.11 35.19
C CYS A 413 5.47 -29.76 35.53
N VAL A 414 6.32 -29.06 36.31
CA VAL A 414 7.66 -29.56 36.65
C VAL A 414 7.60 -30.85 37.49
N PRO A 415 6.77 -30.95 38.55
CA PRO A 415 6.59 -32.22 39.28
C PRO A 415 6.10 -33.36 38.38
N THR A 416 5.14 -33.09 37.49
CA THR A 416 4.59 -34.10 36.58
C THR A 416 5.64 -34.63 35.62
N LEU A 417 6.48 -33.75 35.05
CA LEU A 417 7.56 -34.14 34.12
C LEU A 417 8.68 -34.92 34.80
N LYS A 418 9.01 -34.61 36.06
CA LYS A 418 9.97 -35.41 36.84
C LYS A 418 9.42 -36.80 37.10
N ASN A 419 8.17 -36.89 37.55
CA ASN A 419 7.50 -38.18 37.76
C ASN A 419 7.42 -38.99 36.44
N LEU A 420 7.18 -38.31 35.32
CA LEU A 420 7.17 -38.93 33.99
C LEU A 420 8.56 -39.50 33.65
N ALA A 421 9.62 -38.72 33.83
CA ALA A 421 10.98 -39.16 33.56
C ALA A 421 11.39 -40.39 34.39
N GLU A 422 10.99 -40.43 35.67
CA GLU A 422 11.20 -41.56 36.56
C GLU A 422 10.39 -42.78 36.11
N LEU A 423 9.11 -42.61 35.81
CA LEU A 423 8.22 -43.69 35.37
C LEU A 423 8.73 -44.33 34.07
N LEU A 424 9.16 -43.53 33.10
CA LEU A 424 9.68 -44.00 31.81
C LEU A 424 10.90 -44.93 31.95
N GLN A 425 11.69 -44.79 33.03
CA GLN A 425 12.88 -45.59 33.30
C GLN A 425 12.60 -46.88 34.10
N GLN A 426 11.40 -47.06 34.65
CA GLN A 426 11.05 -48.24 35.46
C GLN A 426 10.90 -49.49 34.59
N LYS A 427 11.51 -50.59 35.00
CA LYS A 427 11.43 -51.92 34.34
C LYS A 427 10.16 -52.71 34.74
N HIS A 428 9.67 -53.57 33.82
CA HIS A 428 8.51 -54.47 33.88
C HIS A 428 8.96 -55.94 34.04
N VAL A 429 7.98 -56.82 34.33
CA VAL A 429 8.05 -58.29 34.21
C VAL A 429 8.21 -58.68 32.73
N GLU A 430 9.35 -59.23 32.31
CA GLU A 430 9.85 -59.36 30.91
C GLU A 430 10.97 -58.34 30.54
N ASP A 431 11.56 -57.67 31.54
CA ASP A 431 12.78 -56.82 31.40
C ASP A 431 12.65 -55.53 30.56
N LYS A 432 11.46 -55.20 30.04
CA LYS A 432 11.19 -53.94 29.32
C LYS A 432 10.91 -52.78 30.25
N THR A 433 11.25 -51.56 29.84
CA THR A 433 10.92 -50.31 30.53
C THR A 433 9.55 -49.77 30.14
N PHE A 434 8.98 -48.88 30.95
CA PHE A 434 7.72 -48.21 30.62
C PHE A 434 7.83 -47.36 29.34
N TYR A 435 9.00 -46.79 29.06
CA TYR A 435 9.26 -46.13 27.77
C TYR A 435 9.13 -47.09 26.58
N GLU A 436 9.71 -48.29 26.69
CA GLU A 436 9.62 -49.31 25.64
C GLU A 436 8.16 -49.72 25.41
N GLU A 437 7.37 -49.88 26.47
CA GLU A 437 5.94 -50.21 26.37
C GLU A 437 5.08 -49.09 25.76
N VAL A 438 5.35 -47.82 26.10
CA VAL A 438 4.60 -46.68 25.52
C VAL A 438 4.98 -46.45 24.07
N SER A 439 6.25 -46.63 23.72
CA SER A 439 6.70 -46.57 22.33
C SER A 439 6.23 -47.77 21.49
N GLU A 440 5.83 -48.88 22.11
CA GLU A 440 5.22 -50.06 21.47
C GLU A 440 3.79 -49.76 20.98
N GLY A 441 3.72 -49.10 19.83
CA GLY A 441 2.48 -48.66 19.20
C GLY A 441 2.63 -47.36 18.40
N MET A 442 3.80 -46.72 18.49
CA MET A 442 4.15 -45.50 17.77
C MET A 442 5.23 -45.80 16.72
N LYS A 443 5.45 -44.88 15.78
CA LYS A 443 6.56 -45.02 14.82
C LYS A 443 7.90 -44.88 15.55
N PRO A 444 8.98 -45.53 15.07
CA PRO A 444 10.31 -45.37 15.65
C PRO A 444 10.70 -43.89 15.77
N GLY A 445 11.10 -43.46 16.97
CA GLY A 445 11.50 -42.09 17.27
C GLY A 445 10.36 -41.08 17.51
N GLU A 446 9.10 -41.43 17.24
CA GLU A 446 7.95 -40.52 17.40
C GLU A 446 7.74 -40.13 18.87
N PHE A 447 7.72 -41.11 19.77
CA PHE A 447 7.57 -40.86 21.20
C PHE A 447 8.78 -40.14 21.80
N TYR A 448 9.99 -40.45 21.32
CA TYR A 448 11.21 -39.72 21.67
C TYR A 448 11.13 -38.25 21.27
N GLY A 449 10.62 -37.96 20.07
CA GLY A 449 10.43 -36.60 19.56
C GLY A 449 9.43 -35.81 20.38
N LEU A 450 8.26 -36.39 20.70
CA LEU A 450 7.27 -35.74 21.57
C LEU A 450 7.85 -35.40 22.94
N LEU A 451 8.64 -36.30 23.54
CA LEU A 451 9.33 -36.03 24.80
C LEU A 451 10.39 -34.95 24.65
N SER A 452 11.16 -34.94 23.56
CA SER A 452 12.19 -33.93 23.31
C SER A 452 11.60 -32.53 23.15
N GLU A 453 10.53 -32.41 22.36
CA GLU A 453 9.83 -31.15 22.13
C GLU A 453 9.15 -30.66 23.42
N LEU A 454 8.48 -31.56 24.14
CA LEU A 454 7.93 -31.23 25.46
C LEU A 454 9.05 -30.74 26.37
N ASN A 455 10.15 -31.48 26.47
CA ASN A 455 11.26 -31.18 27.37
C ASN A 455 11.92 -29.82 27.08
N GLU A 456 12.00 -29.42 25.81
CA GLU A 456 12.50 -28.10 25.42
C GLU A 456 11.60 -26.97 25.94
N GLU A 457 10.28 -27.15 25.90
CA GLU A 457 9.31 -26.17 26.41
C GLU A 457 9.35 -25.99 27.93
N PHE A 458 9.89 -26.95 28.69
CA PHE A 458 9.99 -26.85 30.16
C PHE A 458 11.41 -26.62 30.68
N GLY A 459 12.40 -26.41 29.81
CA GLY A 459 13.78 -26.15 30.22
C GLY A 459 14.54 -27.42 30.62
N ASN A 460 14.43 -28.48 29.82
CA ASN A 460 15.23 -29.70 29.95
C ASN A 460 15.06 -30.45 31.29
N VAL A 461 13.83 -30.53 31.81
CA VAL A 461 13.48 -31.26 33.05
C VAL A 461 13.75 -32.78 32.94
N ILE A 462 13.57 -33.35 31.75
CA ILE A 462 13.77 -34.77 31.43
C ILE A 462 15.20 -34.98 30.94
N ASP A 463 15.88 -36.00 31.49
CA ASP A 463 17.16 -36.48 30.97
C ASP A 463 16.95 -37.30 29.68
N MET A 464 16.92 -36.60 28.54
CA MET A 464 16.74 -37.24 27.24
C MET A 464 17.87 -38.19 26.86
N GLU A 465 19.07 -38.01 27.41
CA GLU A 465 20.18 -38.92 27.16
C GLU A 465 19.95 -40.27 27.85
N ALA A 466 19.45 -40.25 29.10
CA ALA A 466 19.05 -41.45 29.81
C ALA A 466 17.92 -42.20 29.07
N ILE A 467 16.89 -41.47 28.61
CA ILE A 467 15.80 -42.06 27.80
C ILE A 467 16.34 -42.62 26.47
N GLY A 468 17.25 -41.91 25.80
CA GLY A 468 17.85 -42.38 24.54
C GLY A 468 18.69 -43.64 24.69
N LYS A 469 19.25 -43.89 25.88
CA LYS A 469 19.98 -45.13 26.21
C LYS A 469 19.04 -46.33 26.41
N ILE A 470 17.78 -46.10 26.80
CA ILE A 470 16.78 -47.16 26.94
C ILE A 470 16.48 -47.78 25.57
N LYS A 471 16.25 -46.95 24.54
CA LYS A 471 15.94 -47.41 23.19
C LYS A 471 16.73 -46.61 22.13
N PRO A 472 18.00 -46.96 21.90
CA PRO A 472 18.90 -46.21 21.01
C PRO A 472 18.38 -46.04 19.57
N MET A 473 17.58 -46.99 19.09
CA MET A 473 16.95 -46.92 17.77
C MET A 473 15.93 -45.79 17.64
N ASP A 474 15.19 -45.47 18.70
CA ASP A 474 14.20 -44.38 18.65
C ASP A 474 14.90 -43.03 18.62
N LYS A 475 15.96 -42.86 19.41
CA LYS A 475 16.83 -41.69 19.30
C LYS A 475 17.47 -41.58 17.91
N ALA A 476 18.04 -42.67 17.39
CA ALA A 476 18.64 -42.66 16.06
C ALA A 476 17.63 -42.37 14.95
N ALA A 477 16.39 -42.86 15.07
CA ALA A 477 15.30 -42.56 14.14
C ALA A 477 14.89 -41.07 14.24
N TYR A 478 14.76 -40.52 15.44
CA TYR A 478 14.50 -39.09 15.64
C TYR A 478 15.63 -38.22 15.09
N ASP A 479 16.88 -38.54 15.40
CA ASP A 479 18.06 -37.85 14.89
C ASP A 479 18.16 -37.94 13.36
N ALA A 480 17.78 -39.09 12.78
CA ALA A 480 17.71 -39.26 11.32
C ALA A 480 16.59 -38.41 10.70
N VAL A 481 15.41 -38.33 11.31
CA VAL A 481 14.32 -37.44 10.86
C VAL A 481 14.72 -35.98 10.99
N LYS A 482 15.33 -35.55 12.11
CA LYS A 482 15.86 -34.19 12.28
C LYS A 482 16.96 -33.85 11.27
N LYS A 483 17.82 -34.82 10.99
CA LYS A 483 18.86 -34.68 9.97
C LYS A 483 18.25 -34.61 8.56
N GLU A 484 17.25 -35.45 8.26
CA GLU A 484 16.50 -35.39 7.01
C GLU A 484 15.72 -34.09 6.88
N GLU A 485 15.14 -33.53 7.95
CA GLU A 485 14.53 -32.20 7.96
C GLU A 485 15.55 -31.10 7.64
N ALA A 486 16.75 -31.18 8.24
CA ALA A 486 17.85 -30.25 7.98
C ALA A 486 18.47 -30.41 6.58
N GLU A 487 18.44 -31.61 6.00
CA GLU A 487 18.97 -31.92 4.67
C GLU A 487 17.93 -31.73 3.56
N ALA A 488 16.65 -31.95 3.83
CA ALA A 488 15.51 -31.73 2.94
C ALA A 488 15.19 -30.24 2.77
N PHE A 489 15.85 -29.36 3.53
CA PHE A 489 15.84 -27.91 3.34
C PHE A 489 17.01 -27.39 2.48
N LYS A 490 17.62 -28.26 1.66
CA LYS A 490 18.58 -27.89 0.60
C LYS A 490 17.99 -27.69 -0.82
N PRO A 491 16.75 -28.08 -1.18
CA PRO A 491 16.15 -27.68 -2.45
C PRO A 491 15.98 -26.16 -2.44
N GLY A 492 16.83 -25.47 -3.20
CA GLY A 492 16.95 -24.01 -3.14
C GLY A 492 18.40 -23.57 -3.24
N ASP A 493 19.35 -24.33 -2.68
CA ASP A 493 20.76 -23.97 -2.61
C ASP A 493 21.36 -23.54 -3.96
N ASP A 494 21.11 -24.27 -5.05
CA ASP A 494 21.68 -23.92 -6.37
C ASP A 494 20.99 -22.69 -6.98
N TYR A 495 19.65 -22.59 -6.85
CA TYR A 495 18.89 -21.43 -7.30
C TYR A 495 19.34 -20.18 -6.53
N SER A 496 19.33 -20.25 -5.19
CA SER A 496 19.74 -19.20 -4.27
C SER A 496 21.18 -18.78 -4.51
N LYS A 497 22.13 -19.72 -4.64
CA LYS A 497 23.52 -19.42 -4.97
C LYS A 497 23.65 -18.68 -6.29
N LYS A 498 22.88 -19.04 -7.32
CA LYS A 498 22.89 -18.35 -8.61
C LYS A 498 22.28 -16.95 -8.53
N VAL A 499 21.16 -16.77 -7.82
CA VAL A 499 20.58 -15.43 -7.61
C VAL A 499 21.54 -14.54 -6.81
N GLU A 500 22.06 -15.05 -5.69
CA GLU A 500 23.03 -14.35 -4.84
C GLU A 500 24.32 -14.03 -5.59
N LYS A 501 24.80 -14.93 -6.46
CA LYS A 501 26.01 -14.67 -7.25
C LYS A 501 25.93 -13.39 -8.08
N TYR A 502 24.76 -13.05 -8.63
CA TYR A 502 24.60 -11.89 -9.53
C TYR A 502 23.80 -10.73 -8.94
N SER A 503 23.23 -10.86 -7.75
CA SER A 503 22.39 -9.83 -7.14
C SER A 503 23.16 -8.94 -6.15
N PHE A 504 23.26 -7.64 -6.44
CA PHE A 504 23.81 -6.67 -5.49
C PHE A 504 22.99 -6.50 -4.21
N SER A 505 21.67 -6.76 -4.25
CA SER A 505 20.83 -6.62 -3.07
C SER A 505 21.07 -7.73 -2.05
N LEU A 506 21.44 -8.92 -2.52
CA LEU A 506 21.62 -10.12 -1.69
C LEU A 506 23.10 -10.41 -1.36
N ASN A 507 24.05 -9.99 -2.20
CA ASN A 507 25.45 -10.34 -2.05
C ASN A 507 26.31 -9.21 -1.50
N ARG A 508 26.58 -9.27 -0.18
CA ARG A 508 27.39 -8.27 0.53
C ARG A 508 28.84 -8.25 0.05
N GLU A 509 29.45 -9.41 -0.19
CA GLU A 509 30.84 -9.50 -0.65
C GLU A 509 31.01 -8.87 -2.03
N LEU A 510 30.04 -9.11 -2.92
CA LEU A 510 30.01 -8.49 -4.24
C LEU A 510 29.96 -6.96 -4.13
N ARG A 511 29.05 -6.39 -3.33
CA ARG A 511 29.02 -4.92 -3.09
C ARG A 511 30.35 -4.42 -2.55
N GLN A 512 30.90 -5.09 -1.54
CA GLN A 512 32.18 -4.72 -0.94
C GLN A 512 33.33 -4.78 -1.96
N SER A 513 33.25 -5.65 -2.97
CA SER A 513 34.25 -5.72 -4.03
C SER A 513 34.34 -4.45 -4.90
N PHE A 514 33.26 -3.65 -5.00
CA PHE A 514 33.24 -2.35 -5.68
C PHE A 514 33.63 -1.19 -4.76
N LEU A 515 33.53 -1.36 -3.45
CA LEU A 515 33.94 -0.36 -2.46
C LEU A 515 35.41 -0.48 -2.06
N GLY A 516 36.03 -1.62 -2.39
CA GLY A 516 37.38 -1.97 -1.95
C GLY A 516 37.48 -1.94 -0.42
N ASP A 517 38.62 -1.51 0.09
CA ASP A 517 38.80 -1.26 1.53
C ASP A 517 38.63 0.25 1.86
N LYS A 518 38.26 1.05 0.85
CA LYS A 518 38.15 2.52 0.93
C LYS A 518 36.82 2.97 1.54
N TYR A 519 35.74 2.23 1.26
CA TYR A 519 34.41 2.52 1.78
C TYR A 519 33.78 1.27 2.39
N THR A 520 32.88 1.49 3.35
CA THR A 520 31.92 0.46 3.76
C THR A 520 30.57 0.76 3.12
N ALA A 521 29.76 -0.27 2.86
CA ALA A 521 28.40 -0.07 2.33
C ALA A 521 27.57 0.85 3.24
N GLU A 522 27.80 0.76 4.56
CA GLU A 522 27.12 1.59 5.55
C GLU A 522 27.54 3.05 5.49
N GLN A 523 28.83 3.33 5.29
CA GLN A 523 29.32 4.70 5.12
C GLN A 523 28.67 5.37 3.90
N ILE A 524 28.59 4.65 2.78
CA ILE A 524 27.94 5.15 1.56
C ILE A 524 26.45 5.42 1.79
N ARG A 525 25.77 4.59 2.58
CA ARG A 525 24.35 4.70 2.87
C ARG A 525 24.00 5.85 3.81
N THR A 526 24.83 6.08 4.83
CA THR A 526 24.50 6.98 5.95
C THR A 526 25.08 8.37 5.82
N ASP A 527 26.21 8.54 5.15
CA ASP A 527 26.83 9.85 5.02
C ASP A 527 25.96 10.76 4.12
N PRO A 528 25.47 11.91 4.64
CA PRO A 528 24.66 12.85 3.86
C PRO A 528 25.33 13.31 2.56
N LYS A 529 26.67 13.26 2.52
CA LYS A 529 27.48 13.53 1.32
C LYS A 529 27.11 12.62 0.14
N TYR A 530 26.69 11.38 0.40
CA TYR A 530 26.38 10.38 -0.62
C TYR A 530 24.88 10.15 -0.79
N SER A 531 24.10 10.24 0.29
CA SER A 531 22.65 9.94 0.26
C SER A 531 21.77 11.05 -0.37
N THR A 532 22.31 12.26 -0.54
CA THR A 532 21.58 13.39 -1.17
C THR A 532 21.93 13.59 -2.65
N LEU A 533 22.78 12.72 -3.20
CA LEU A 533 23.28 12.84 -4.57
C LEU A 533 22.19 12.51 -5.61
N PRO A 534 22.32 13.01 -6.86
CA PRO A 534 21.39 12.68 -7.95
C PRO A 534 21.23 11.18 -8.20
N ILE A 535 22.30 10.41 -8.00
CA ILE A 535 22.35 8.94 -8.15
C ILE A 535 22.27 8.29 -6.77
N SER A 536 21.44 7.25 -6.62
CA SER A 536 21.28 6.53 -5.36
C SER A 536 22.44 5.56 -5.06
N PHE A 537 23.49 6.05 -4.38
CA PHE A 537 24.59 5.22 -3.90
C PHE A 537 24.24 4.45 -2.62
N ASP A 538 23.26 4.94 -1.85
CA ASP A 538 22.70 4.30 -0.66
C ASP A 538 21.94 3.00 -0.98
N ARG A 539 21.67 2.74 -2.27
CA ARG A 539 21.01 1.55 -2.81
C ARG A 539 21.93 0.84 -3.81
N THR A 540 21.39 0.26 -4.87
CA THR A 540 22.13 -0.49 -5.89
C THR A 540 22.63 0.38 -7.05
N GLY A 541 22.14 1.62 -7.21
CA GLY A 541 22.37 2.47 -8.38
C GLY A 541 23.85 2.66 -8.74
N GLY A 542 24.68 3.09 -7.80
CA GLY A 542 26.12 3.30 -8.03
C GLY A 542 26.86 2.02 -8.45
N TYR A 543 26.58 0.90 -7.78
CA TYR A 543 27.15 -0.42 -8.10
C TYR A 543 26.72 -0.90 -9.48
N SER A 544 25.43 -0.74 -9.80
CA SER A 544 24.85 -1.14 -11.07
C SER A 544 25.47 -0.39 -12.23
N ILE A 545 25.67 0.94 -12.11
CA ILE A 545 26.32 1.73 -13.17
C ILE A 545 27.78 1.30 -13.36
N ALA A 546 28.54 1.09 -12.26
CA ALA A 546 29.93 0.64 -12.33
C ALA A 546 30.06 -0.73 -13.01
N ALA A 547 29.20 -1.68 -12.63
CA ALA A 547 29.17 -3.00 -13.23
C ALA A 547 28.86 -2.96 -14.73
N LEU A 548 27.84 -2.18 -15.14
CA LEU A 548 27.48 -2.04 -16.55
C LEU A 548 28.59 -1.36 -17.36
N HIS A 549 29.27 -0.36 -16.78
CA HIS A 549 30.38 0.30 -17.47
C HIS A 549 31.53 -0.67 -17.72
N LEU A 550 31.95 -1.45 -16.73
CA LEU A 550 32.94 -2.53 -16.90
C LEU A 550 32.50 -3.52 -17.98
N LEU A 551 31.26 -3.99 -17.97
CA LEU A 551 30.74 -4.91 -18.99
C LEU A 551 30.71 -4.31 -20.40
N SER A 552 30.61 -2.98 -20.51
CA SER A 552 30.62 -2.27 -21.79
C SER A 552 32.02 -2.04 -22.36
N MET A 553 33.07 -2.12 -21.53
CA MET A 553 34.44 -1.81 -21.95
C MET A 553 34.92 -2.79 -23.02
N LYS A 554 35.41 -2.24 -24.13
CA LYS A 554 35.94 -3.02 -25.26
C LYS A 554 37.37 -2.62 -25.59
N LYS A 555 38.22 -3.62 -25.84
CA LYS A 555 39.58 -3.46 -26.37
C LYS A 555 39.68 -4.22 -27.69
N ASN A 556 40.00 -3.52 -28.77
CA ASN A 556 40.01 -4.08 -30.14
C ASN A 556 38.67 -4.72 -30.54
N GLY A 557 37.56 -4.10 -30.13
CA GLY A 557 36.19 -4.57 -30.43
C GLY A 557 35.71 -5.76 -29.60
N LYS A 558 36.54 -6.32 -28.70
CA LYS A 558 36.17 -7.42 -27.79
C LYS A 558 35.93 -6.89 -26.38
N ARG A 559 34.92 -7.42 -25.68
CA ARG A 559 34.68 -7.09 -24.26
C ARG A 559 35.93 -7.42 -23.44
N VAL A 560 36.28 -6.50 -22.53
CA VAL A 560 37.43 -6.66 -21.63
C VAL A 560 37.08 -7.59 -20.48
N TYR A 561 35.87 -7.48 -19.94
CA TYR A 561 35.38 -8.26 -18.81
C TYR A 561 34.16 -9.09 -19.19
N SER A 562 34.11 -10.33 -18.69
CA SER A 562 32.92 -11.19 -18.76
C SER A 562 31.95 -10.91 -17.60
N VAL A 563 30.73 -11.48 -17.65
CA VAL A 563 29.78 -11.40 -16.53
C VAL A 563 30.39 -12.04 -15.28
N GLU A 564 31.02 -13.21 -15.43
CA GLU A 564 31.66 -13.94 -14.34
C GLU A 564 32.84 -13.17 -13.73
N ASP A 565 33.53 -12.36 -14.52
CA ASP A 565 34.61 -11.51 -14.02
C ASP A 565 34.08 -10.36 -13.15
N VAL A 566 33.04 -9.66 -13.62
CA VAL A 566 32.46 -8.51 -12.91
C VAL A 566 31.71 -8.95 -11.65
N PHE A 567 31.01 -10.09 -11.68
CA PHE A 567 30.20 -10.57 -10.55
C PHE A 567 30.94 -11.52 -9.59
N ASN A 568 32.22 -11.80 -9.82
CA ASN A 568 33.04 -12.50 -8.83
C ASN A 568 33.64 -11.51 -7.82
N PRO A 569 33.31 -11.60 -6.51
CA PRO A 569 33.82 -10.66 -5.50
C PRO A 569 35.35 -10.61 -5.41
N ASN A 570 36.04 -11.69 -5.80
CA ASN A 570 37.48 -11.85 -5.67
C ASN A 570 38.27 -11.41 -6.92
N LYS A 571 37.58 -11.07 -8.03
CA LYS A 571 38.23 -10.62 -9.27
C LYS A 571 38.09 -9.13 -9.47
N PHE A 572 39.13 -8.52 -10.04
CA PHE A 572 39.16 -7.12 -10.47
C PHE A 572 38.71 -6.10 -9.41
N ARG A 573 38.99 -6.37 -8.12
CA ARG A 573 38.58 -5.49 -7.00
C ARG A 573 39.09 -4.05 -7.19
N LYS A 574 40.30 -3.90 -7.74
CA LYS A 574 40.90 -2.59 -8.00
C LYS A 574 40.13 -1.84 -9.09
N GLU A 575 39.91 -2.48 -10.23
CA GLU A 575 39.22 -1.88 -11.37
C GLU A 575 37.75 -1.56 -11.04
N LYS A 576 37.09 -2.40 -10.25
CA LYS A 576 35.74 -2.13 -9.71
C LYS A 576 35.70 -0.91 -8.81
N LEU A 577 36.68 -0.76 -7.91
CA LEU A 577 36.80 0.42 -7.05
C LEU A 577 37.10 1.68 -7.86
N GLU A 578 38.03 1.62 -8.81
CA GLU A 578 38.37 2.75 -9.68
C GLU A 578 37.14 3.25 -10.45
N GLU A 579 36.35 2.32 -11.00
CA GLU A 579 35.12 2.65 -11.72
C GLU A 579 34.05 3.24 -10.79
N PHE A 580 33.85 2.65 -9.61
CA PHE A 580 32.92 3.17 -8.62
C PHE A 580 33.30 4.58 -8.16
N ASP A 581 34.60 4.82 -7.92
CA ASP A 581 35.16 6.12 -7.56
C ASP A 581 34.93 7.17 -8.64
N GLU A 582 35.10 6.82 -9.91
CA GLU A 582 34.87 7.72 -11.05
C GLU A 582 33.40 8.15 -11.13
N ILE A 583 32.47 7.19 -11.03
CA ILE A 583 31.03 7.48 -11.05
C ILE A 583 30.63 8.33 -9.84
N LEU A 584 31.18 8.04 -8.65
CA LEU A 584 30.93 8.82 -7.44
C LEU A 584 31.45 10.25 -7.55
N ASP A 585 32.67 10.43 -8.04
CA ASP A 585 33.28 11.75 -8.23
C ASP A 585 32.50 12.60 -9.23
N HIS A 586 32.11 12.04 -10.38
CA HIS A 586 31.26 12.71 -11.35
C HIS A 586 29.89 13.08 -10.74
N THR A 587 29.31 12.22 -9.91
CA THR A 587 28.02 12.50 -9.26
C THR A 587 28.13 13.64 -8.26
N ILE A 588 29.20 13.68 -7.46
CA ILE A 588 29.45 14.79 -6.52
C ILE A 588 29.61 16.12 -7.27
N LYS A 589 30.32 16.11 -8.40
CA LYS A 589 30.57 17.32 -9.21
C LYS A 589 29.38 17.79 -10.03
N THR A 590 28.29 17.03 -10.08
CA THR A 590 27.07 17.47 -10.77
C THR A 590 26.36 18.63 -10.08
N ASP A 591 26.59 18.83 -8.76
CA ASP A 591 26.04 19.90 -7.91
C ASP A 591 24.54 20.17 -8.14
N GLY A 592 23.68 19.46 -7.40
CA GLY A 592 22.24 19.65 -7.47
C GLY A 592 21.44 18.51 -6.85
N ALA A 593 20.24 18.83 -6.38
CA ALA A 593 19.27 17.83 -5.97
C ALA A 593 18.73 17.05 -7.18
N ARG A 594 18.15 15.88 -6.92
CA ARG A 594 17.51 15.04 -7.94
C ARG A 594 16.55 15.88 -8.81
N LYS A 595 16.69 15.81 -10.14
CA LYS A 595 15.87 16.54 -11.14
C LYS A 595 16.13 18.06 -11.28
N SER A 596 17.12 18.63 -10.60
CA SER A 596 17.50 20.04 -10.76
C SER A 596 18.89 20.26 -11.37
N VAL A 597 19.50 19.21 -11.93
CA VAL A 597 20.86 19.27 -12.48
C VAL A 597 20.88 20.07 -13.78
N ASP A 598 21.82 21.03 -13.89
CA ASP A 598 22.02 21.79 -15.12
C ASP A 598 22.46 20.86 -16.26
N LYS A 599 21.70 20.86 -17.36
CA LYS A 599 22.03 20.11 -18.59
C LYS A 599 23.35 20.52 -19.23
N ASN A 600 23.89 21.69 -18.89
CA ASN A 600 25.21 22.13 -19.38
C ASN A 600 26.37 21.60 -18.53
N ASN A 601 26.11 20.96 -17.38
CA ASN A 601 27.14 20.39 -16.53
C ASN A 601 27.83 19.21 -17.26
N GLU A 602 29.14 19.31 -17.46
CA GLU A 602 29.93 18.30 -18.18
C GLU A 602 29.98 16.95 -17.44
N HIS A 603 29.91 16.95 -16.09
CA HIS A 603 29.81 15.72 -15.32
C HIS A 603 28.45 15.05 -15.48
N ALA A 604 27.36 15.82 -15.57
CA ALA A 604 26.03 15.28 -15.87
C ALA A 604 25.99 14.63 -17.25
N LYS A 605 26.57 15.30 -18.26
CA LYS A 605 26.70 14.76 -19.61
C LYS A 605 27.50 13.46 -19.62
N TRP A 606 28.64 13.43 -18.93
CA TRP A 606 29.45 12.23 -18.80
C TRP A 606 28.66 11.07 -18.17
N LEU A 607 27.97 11.31 -17.04
CA LEU A 607 27.16 10.29 -16.37
C LEU A 607 26.06 9.72 -17.29
N VAL A 608 25.35 10.60 -18.00
CA VAL A 608 24.31 10.19 -18.95
C VAL A 608 24.90 9.42 -20.13
N ASP A 609 26.04 9.84 -20.67
CA ASP A 609 26.73 9.17 -21.77
C ASP A 609 27.20 7.78 -21.37
N THR A 610 27.83 7.67 -20.19
CA THR A 610 28.30 6.42 -19.60
C THR A 610 27.14 5.47 -19.33
N MET A 611 26.10 5.90 -18.61
CA MET A 611 24.92 5.06 -18.34
C MET A 611 24.23 4.61 -19.63
N TYR A 612 23.97 5.54 -20.56
CA TYR A 612 23.28 5.24 -21.80
C TYR A 612 24.03 4.22 -22.66
N THR A 613 25.35 4.40 -22.81
CA THR A 613 26.20 3.50 -23.60
C THR A 613 26.30 2.14 -22.93
N SER A 614 26.49 2.11 -21.61
CA SER A 614 26.62 0.88 -20.83
C SER A 614 25.35 0.04 -20.86
N ILE A 615 24.17 0.68 -20.76
CA ILE A 615 22.87 0.02 -20.93
C ILE A 615 22.77 -0.63 -22.31
N LYS A 616 23.07 0.11 -23.39
CA LYS A 616 22.98 -0.42 -24.76
C LYS A 616 23.95 -1.59 -25.02
N GLU A 617 25.17 -1.51 -24.51
CA GLU A 617 26.13 -2.60 -24.69
C GLU A 617 25.81 -3.83 -23.86
N THR A 618 25.18 -3.66 -22.69
CA THR A 618 24.68 -4.77 -21.87
C THR A 618 23.43 -5.39 -22.47
N VAL A 619 22.58 -4.62 -23.15
CA VAL A 619 21.46 -5.15 -23.97
C VAL A 619 21.99 -6.10 -25.05
N ASN A 620 23.08 -5.73 -25.75
CA ASN A 620 23.72 -6.63 -26.71
C ASN A 620 24.26 -7.90 -26.02
N LEU A 621 24.80 -7.79 -24.80
CA LEU A 621 25.26 -8.94 -24.02
C LEU A 621 24.10 -9.87 -23.64
N ILE A 622 22.95 -9.32 -23.24
CA ILE A 622 21.73 -10.11 -22.98
C ILE A 622 21.32 -10.90 -24.22
N ASP A 623 21.32 -10.26 -25.40
CA ASP A 623 20.97 -10.93 -26.66
C ASP A 623 21.96 -12.06 -26.99
N GLU A 624 23.27 -11.84 -26.79
CA GLU A 624 24.31 -12.87 -26.97
C GLU A 624 24.18 -14.05 -25.98
N LEU A 625 23.77 -13.77 -24.73
CA LEU A 625 23.52 -14.82 -23.74
C LEU A 625 22.25 -15.62 -24.09
N ALA A 626 21.22 -14.95 -24.57
CA ALA A 626 19.95 -15.59 -24.95
C ALA A 626 20.14 -16.61 -26.08
N GLU A 627 21.05 -16.33 -27.02
CA GLU A 627 21.42 -17.26 -28.10
C GLU A 627 22.14 -18.54 -27.62
N LYS A 628 22.71 -18.53 -26.41
CA LYS A 628 23.40 -19.69 -25.83
C LYS A 628 22.47 -20.62 -25.05
N ILE A 629 21.23 -20.22 -24.78
CA ILE A 629 20.26 -21.04 -24.06
C ILE A 629 19.86 -22.26 -24.90
N ASP A 630 20.02 -23.46 -24.35
CA ASP A 630 19.48 -24.68 -24.96
C ASP A 630 17.99 -24.85 -24.65
N PHE A 631 17.14 -24.36 -25.56
CA PHE A 631 15.69 -24.48 -25.45
C PHE A 631 15.15 -25.92 -25.57
N ASN A 632 16.00 -26.91 -25.90
CA ASN A 632 15.63 -28.32 -25.84
C ASN A 632 15.68 -28.88 -24.42
N ASP A 633 16.42 -28.24 -23.50
CA ASP A 633 16.36 -28.56 -22.08
C ASP A 633 15.04 -28.04 -21.50
N GLU A 634 14.24 -28.93 -20.92
CA GLU A 634 12.97 -28.54 -20.29
C GLU A 634 13.17 -27.60 -19.09
N ASN A 635 14.37 -27.58 -18.51
CA ASN A 635 14.81 -26.77 -17.37
C ASN A 635 15.76 -25.63 -17.77
N PHE A 636 15.74 -25.16 -19.01
CA PHE A 636 16.61 -24.05 -19.44
C PHE A 636 16.43 -22.77 -18.59
N ASP A 637 15.28 -22.60 -17.95
CA ASP A 637 14.99 -21.54 -16.96
C ASP A 637 15.81 -21.68 -15.66
N LYS A 638 16.60 -22.75 -15.53
CA LYS A 638 17.58 -23.00 -14.47
C LYS A 638 19.04 -22.92 -14.94
N SER A 639 19.26 -22.62 -16.22
CA SER A 639 20.59 -22.43 -16.81
C SER A 639 21.28 -21.19 -16.25
N GLU A 640 22.60 -21.15 -16.32
CA GLU A 640 23.38 -20.00 -15.88
C GLU A 640 23.05 -18.76 -16.72
N GLU A 641 22.92 -18.95 -18.04
CA GLU A 641 22.61 -17.91 -19.01
C GLU A 641 21.26 -17.25 -18.72
N TYR A 642 20.25 -18.03 -18.35
CA TYR A 642 18.94 -17.48 -17.98
C TYR A 642 19.03 -16.58 -16.74
N PHE A 643 19.78 -16.99 -15.71
CA PHE A 643 19.99 -16.17 -14.51
C PHE A 643 20.75 -14.89 -14.83
N GLN A 644 21.82 -14.99 -15.62
CA GLN A 644 22.61 -13.83 -16.03
C GLN A 644 21.73 -12.82 -16.80
N ILE A 645 20.92 -13.27 -17.75
CA ILE A 645 20.03 -12.38 -18.53
C ILE A 645 19.07 -11.61 -17.61
N ASN A 646 18.36 -12.31 -16.73
CA ASN A 646 17.34 -11.70 -15.89
C ASN A 646 17.94 -10.75 -14.84
N LEU A 647 19.08 -11.14 -14.23
CA LEU A 647 19.74 -10.32 -13.21
C LEU A 647 20.49 -9.13 -13.83
N LEU A 648 21.03 -9.26 -15.05
CA LEU A 648 21.50 -8.11 -15.83
C LEU A 648 20.34 -7.16 -16.17
N GLY A 649 19.15 -7.69 -16.47
CA GLY A 649 17.95 -6.88 -16.66
C GLY A 649 17.66 -5.97 -15.46
N ASN A 650 17.74 -6.52 -14.25
CA ASN A 650 17.53 -5.77 -13.00
C ASN A 650 18.55 -4.64 -12.81
N ILE A 651 19.83 -4.92 -13.09
CA ILE A 651 20.92 -3.95 -12.99
C ILE A 651 20.80 -2.84 -14.04
N ILE A 652 20.38 -3.19 -15.26
CA ILE A 652 20.05 -2.20 -16.29
C ILE A 652 18.89 -1.31 -15.82
N HIS A 653 17.87 -1.87 -15.18
CA HIS A 653 16.74 -1.10 -14.68
C HIS A 653 17.15 -0.11 -13.59
N ASP A 654 18.03 -0.50 -12.67
CA ASP A 654 18.60 0.42 -11.69
C ASP A 654 19.29 1.60 -12.38
N ALA A 655 20.20 1.33 -13.33
CA ALA A 655 20.87 2.39 -14.09
C ALA A 655 19.87 3.24 -14.92
N TRP A 656 18.79 2.63 -15.42
CA TRP A 656 17.71 3.32 -16.12
C TRP A 656 16.94 4.27 -15.20
N GLN A 657 16.68 3.89 -13.95
CA GLN A 657 16.06 4.78 -12.96
C GLN A 657 16.95 5.97 -12.66
N GLU A 658 18.26 5.76 -12.57
CA GLU A 658 19.22 6.83 -12.28
C GLU A 658 19.42 7.78 -13.47
N ILE A 659 19.52 7.28 -14.71
CA ILE A 659 19.60 8.16 -15.89
C ILE A 659 18.33 9.01 -16.08
N CYS A 660 17.18 8.52 -15.64
CA CYS A 660 15.90 9.26 -15.65
C CYS A 660 15.88 10.46 -14.69
N THR A 661 16.86 10.61 -13.80
CA THR A 661 17.07 11.82 -12.98
C THR A 661 17.66 12.98 -13.79
N PHE A 662 18.14 12.71 -15.02
CA PHE A 662 18.70 13.68 -15.98
C PHE A 662 17.83 13.78 -17.25
N PRO A 663 16.57 14.22 -17.14
CA PRO A 663 15.58 13.94 -18.16
C PRO A 663 15.83 14.67 -19.50
N ASP A 664 16.52 15.81 -19.48
CA ASP A 664 16.79 16.57 -20.71
C ASP A 664 17.97 16.00 -21.49
N LEU A 665 19.06 15.66 -20.81
CA LEU A 665 20.22 15.00 -21.40
C LEU A 665 19.87 13.63 -21.98
N MET A 666 19.05 12.85 -21.28
CA MET A 666 18.56 11.58 -21.78
C MET A 666 17.67 11.75 -23.03
N ASP A 667 16.80 12.76 -23.08
CA ASP A 667 15.97 13.02 -24.28
C ASP A 667 16.82 13.42 -25.49
N GLU A 668 17.94 14.11 -25.29
CA GLU A 668 18.91 14.41 -26.36
C GLU A 668 19.49 13.13 -26.98
N LYS A 669 19.88 12.16 -26.15
CA LYS A 669 20.34 10.84 -26.63
C LYS A 669 19.24 10.09 -27.36
N LEU A 670 18.06 10.02 -26.76
CA LEU A 670 16.94 9.28 -27.34
C LEU A 670 16.43 9.89 -28.64
N LYS A 671 16.50 11.22 -28.83
CA LYS A 671 16.16 11.87 -30.10
C LYS A 671 17.06 11.39 -31.25
N LYS A 672 18.33 11.09 -30.96
CA LYS A 672 19.28 10.58 -31.95
C LYS A 672 18.95 9.15 -32.36
N ASP A 673 18.60 8.31 -31.38
CA ASP A 673 18.36 6.87 -31.61
C ASP A 673 16.92 6.57 -32.06
N TYR A 674 15.97 7.43 -31.69
CA TYR A 674 14.55 7.31 -32.03
C TYR A 674 13.99 8.60 -32.66
N PRO A 675 14.56 9.08 -33.78
CA PRO A 675 14.17 10.37 -34.39
C PRO A 675 12.72 10.39 -34.88
N ASN A 676 12.13 9.21 -35.11
CA ASN A 676 10.77 9.06 -35.62
C ASN A 676 9.69 9.13 -34.52
N LEU A 677 10.08 9.03 -33.23
CA LEU A 677 9.14 9.13 -32.11
C LEU A 677 8.92 10.59 -31.75
N ARG A 678 7.66 11.01 -31.68
CA ARG A 678 7.28 12.44 -31.72
C ARG A 678 7.49 13.15 -30.40
N ASN A 679 7.31 12.47 -29.27
CA ASN A 679 7.38 13.08 -27.96
C ASN A 679 8.36 12.34 -27.02
N LYS A 680 8.76 13.04 -25.94
CA LYS A 680 9.70 12.56 -24.93
C LYS A 680 9.22 11.23 -24.33
N LYS A 681 7.95 11.14 -23.92
CA LYS A 681 7.37 9.91 -23.36
C LYS A 681 7.54 8.69 -24.28
N GLN A 682 7.17 8.80 -25.55
CA GLN A 682 7.32 7.71 -26.52
C GLN A 682 8.77 7.22 -26.64
N ARG A 683 9.73 8.16 -26.61
CA ARG A 683 11.16 7.82 -26.64
C ARG A 683 11.63 7.11 -25.37
N TYR A 684 11.13 7.54 -24.21
CA TYR A 684 11.41 6.90 -22.93
C TYR A 684 10.78 5.50 -22.85
N ASP A 685 9.51 5.38 -23.21
CA ASP A 685 8.79 4.10 -23.28
C ASP A 685 9.53 3.13 -24.21
N ALA A 686 9.96 3.59 -25.40
CA ALA A 686 10.72 2.76 -26.33
C ALA A 686 12.09 2.30 -25.81
N PHE A 687 12.71 3.08 -24.92
CA PHE A 687 13.97 2.73 -24.26
C PHE A 687 13.76 1.80 -23.08
N GLN A 688 12.73 2.05 -22.27
CA GLN A 688 12.31 1.18 -21.17
C GLN A 688 11.90 -0.20 -21.70
N ASP A 689 11.17 -0.26 -22.82
CA ASP A 689 10.69 -1.50 -23.44
C ASP A 689 11.81 -2.44 -23.91
N ILE A 690 13.07 -1.96 -24.01
CA ILE A 690 14.21 -2.81 -24.38
C ILE A 690 14.48 -3.85 -23.28
N VAL A 691 14.24 -3.51 -22.01
CA VAL A 691 14.72 -4.27 -20.84
C VAL A 691 13.72 -4.39 -19.70
N GLY A 692 12.67 -3.57 -19.68
CA GLY A 692 11.62 -3.57 -18.65
C GLY A 692 11.12 -4.98 -18.28
N PRO A 693 10.59 -5.78 -19.22
CA PRO A 693 10.12 -7.12 -18.90
C PRO A 693 11.22 -8.06 -18.38
N ILE A 694 12.47 -7.96 -18.87
CA ILE A 694 13.58 -8.80 -18.38
C ILE A 694 13.97 -8.41 -16.95
N SER A 695 13.99 -7.11 -16.67
CA SER A 695 14.20 -6.58 -15.31
C SER A 695 13.13 -7.07 -14.35
N ASP A 696 11.86 -7.00 -14.76
CA ASP A 696 10.75 -7.43 -13.91
C ASP A 696 10.86 -8.93 -13.60
N ILE A 697 11.23 -9.76 -14.58
CA ILE A 697 11.51 -11.19 -14.35
C ILE A 697 12.67 -11.38 -13.36
N GLY A 698 13.77 -10.63 -13.51
CA GLY A 698 14.89 -10.67 -12.58
C GLY A 698 14.54 -10.22 -11.15
N ALA A 699 13.69 -9.21 -11.01
CA ALA A 699 13.18 -8.77 -9.72
C ALA A 699 12.34 -9.87 -9.05
N GLU A 700 11.47 -10.56 -9.79
CA GLU A 700 10.72 -11.71 -9.28
C GLU A 700 11.65 -12.84 -8.82
N MET A 701 12.79 -13.06 -9.50
CA MET A 701 13.77 -14.06 -9.06
C MET A 701 14.41 -13.72 -7.70
N ILE A 702 14.68 -12.44 -7.45
CA ILE A 702 15.19 -11.93 -6.16
C ILE A 702 14.11 -12.06 -5.08
N VAL A 703 12.86 -11.73 -5.40
CA VAL A 703 11.72 -11.93 -4.49
C VAL A 703 11.60 -13.41 -4.13
N LEU A 704 11.64 -14.31 -5.12
CA LEU A 704 11.58 -15.75 -4.87
C LEU A 704 12.67 -16.23 -3.93
N ASN A 705 13.91 -15.77 -4.09
CA ASN A 705 14.98 -16.12 -3.17
C ASN A 705 14.76 -15.57 -1.76
N THR A 706 14.33 -14.32 -1.66
CA THR A 706 14.13 -13.63 -0.37
C THR A 706 13.00 -14.29 0.41
N GLU A 707 11.87 -14.55 -0.26
CA GLU A 707 10.68 -15.13 0.36
C GLU A 707 10.88 -16.63 0.61
N HIS A 708 11.61 -17.35 -0.24
CA HIS A 708 12.08 -18.72 0.05
C HIS A 708 12.87 -18.74 1.37
N ASN A 709 13.91 -17.92 1.48
CA ASN A 709 14.71 -17.81 2.69
C ASN A 709 13.87 -17.40 3.92
N ALA A 710 12.83 -16.59 3.73
CA ALA A 710 11.93 -16.24 4.81
C ALA A 710 11.07 -17.44 5.29
N LEU A 711 10.55 -18.22 4.35
CA LEU A 711 9.80 -19.46 4.64
C LEU A 711 10.70 -20.52 5.30
N VAL A 712 11.95 -20.66 4.82
CA VAL A 712 12.96 -21.57 5.38
C VAL A 712 13.22 -21.27 6.85
N ASN A 713 13.49 -20.00 7.13
CA ASN A 713 13.95 -19.54 8.43
C ASN A 713 12.82 -19.23 9.41
N LYS A 714 11.56 -19.52 9.04
CA LYS A 714 10.36 -19.36 9.88
C LYS A 714 10.19 -17.94 10.45
N TYR A 715 10.25 -16.93 9.57
CA TYR A 715 9.95 -15.55 9.97
C TYR A 715 8.47 -15.38 10.38
N GLU A 716 8.18 -14.31 11.15
CA GLU A 716 6.82 -13.92 11.51
C GLU A 716 5.96 -13.68 10.26
N ASP A 717 4.70 -14.13 10.29
CA ASP A 717 3.73 -14.05 9.19
C ASP A 717 4.07 -14.93 7.95
N PRO A 718 4.08 -16.28 8.12
CA PRO A 718 4.37 -17.20 7.03
C PRO A 718 3.36 -17.09 5.87
N ASP A 719 2.12 -16.67 6.15
CA ASP A 719 1.09 -16.48 5.13
C ASP A 719 1.44 -15.31 4.18
N MET A 720 1.97 -14.20 4.70
CA MET A 720 2.46 -13.10 3.87
C MET A 720 3.65 -13.52 3.00
N HIS A 721 4.62 -14.23 3.59
CA HIS A 721 5.81 -14.70 2.87
C HIS A 721 5.44 -15.73 1.79
N LEU A 722 4.56 -16.66 2.11
CA LEU A 722 4.01 -17.64 1.16
C LEU A 722 3.26 -16.95 0.02
N SER A 723 2.44 -15.93 0.35
CA SER A 723 1.72 -15.12 -0.63
C SER A 723 2.65 -14.47 -1.66
N ARG A 724 3.73 -13.83 -1.20
CA ARG A 724 4.70 -13.19 -2.09
C ARG A 724 5.49 -14.20 -2.91
N PHE A 725 5.91 -15.30 -2.27
CA PHE A 725 6.60 -16.40 -2.92
C PHE A 725 5.76 -16.99 -4.06
N VAL A 726 4.51 -17.35 -3.79
CA VAL A 726 3.59 -17.93 -4.78
C VAL A 726 3.31 -16.96 -5.93
N ASN A 727 3.09 -15.69 -5.63
CA ASN A 727 2.87 -14.64 -6.64
C ASN A 727 4.03 -14.55 -7.63
N ALA A 728 5.26 -14.51 -7.11
CA ALA A 728 6.45 -14.46 -7.92
C ALA A 728 6.66 -15.78 -8.70
N ALA A 729 6.35 -16.91 -8.08
CA ALA A 729 6.54 -18.25 -8.66
C ALA A 729 5.66 -18.49 -9.89
N ILE A 730 4.37 -18.13 -9.82
CA ILE A 730 3.44 -18.36 -10.94
C ILE A 730 3.76 -17.53 -12.18
N LYS A 731 4.48 -16.42 -12.04
CA LYS A 731 4.93 -15.55 -13.14
C LYS A 731 6.09 -16.16 -13.93
N GLN A 732 6.88 -17.06 -13.32
CA GLN A 732 8.02 -17.69 -13.98
C GLN A 732 7.60 -18.59 -15.16
N GLY A 733 6.44 -19.24 -15.08
CA GLY A 733 5.89 -20.05 -16.18
C GLY A 733 5.66 -19.24 -17.46
N PRO A 734 4.82 -18.18 -17.43
CA PRO A 734 4.66 -17.28 -18.56
C PRO A 734 5.96 -16.60 -19.01
N ALA A 735 6.83 -16.19 -18.08
CA ALA A 735 8.14 -15.61 -18.43
C ALA A 735 8.97 -16.57 -19.29
N ARG A 736 9.07 -17.84 -18.87
CA ARG A 736 9.71 -18.93 -19.63
C ARG A 736 9.08 -19.12 -21.02
N ASP A 737 7.75 -19.07 -21.12
CA ASP A 737 7.05 -19.17 -22.41
C ASP A 737 7.35 -18.01 -23.35
N MET A 738 7.60 -16.80 -22.84
CA MET A 738 8.01 -15.65 -23.67
C MET A 738 9.37 -15.88 -24.34
N PHE A 739 10.33 -16.48 -23.62
CA PHE A 739 11.64 -16.84 -24.19
C PHE A 739 11.51 -17.93 -25.25
N LYS A 740 10.68 -18.97 -25.02
CA LYS A 740 10.39 -19.98 -26.04
C LYS A 740 9.70 -19.38 -27.26
N GLU A 741 8.73 -18.49 -27.05
CA GLU A 741 8.04 -17.82 -28.13
C GLU A 741 9.01 -16.97 -28.97
N TRP A 742 9.96 -16.29 -28.33
CA TRP A 742 11.04 -15.62 -29.07
C TRP A 742 11.89 -16.60 -29.86
N HIS A 743 12.33 -17.70 -29.27
CA HIS A 743 13.14 -18.70 -29.97
C HIS A 743 12.42 -19.27 -31.21
N GLU A 744 11.13 -19.56 -31.08
CA GLU A 744 10.30 -20.14 -32.14
C GLU A 744 9.86 -19.13 -33.22
N LYS A 745 9.54 -17.90 -32.82
CA LYS A 745 8.88 -16.89 -33.69
C LYS A 745 9.68 -15.61 -33.89
N GLY A 746 10.87 -15.53 -33.32
CA GLY A 746 11.75 -14.36 -33.36
C GLY A 746 12.14 -13.96 -34.78
N ASN A 747 12.20 -14.93 -35.71
CA ASN A 747 12.53 -14.72 -37.13
C ASN A 747 13.83 -13.92 -37.34
N GLY A 748 14.89 -14.27 -36.60
CA GLY A 748 16.20 -13.62 -36.67
C GLY A 748 16.30 -12.27 -35.94
N LYS A 749 15.26 -11.86 -35.22
CA LYS A 749 15.35 -10.74 -34.27
C LYS A 749 16.03 -11.20 -32.99
N SER A 750 16.82 -10.32 -32.39
CA SER A 750 17.35 -10.54 -31.04
C SER A 750 16.23 -10.58 -29.99
N LEU A 751 16.52 -11.10 -28.80
CA LEU A 751 15.55 -11.27 -27.72
C LEU A 751 14.91 -9.94 -27.35
N THR A 752 15.73 -8.93 -27.05
CA THR A 752 15.27 -7.61 -26.62
C THR A 752 14.50 -6.89 -27.73
N GLN A 753 14.94 -7.03 -28.97
CA GLN A 753 14.24 -6.52 -30.16
C GLN A 753 12.86 -7.17 -30.33
N TYR A 754 12.76 -8.49 -30.17
CA TYR A 754 11.50 -9.20 -30.24
C TYR A 754 10.57 -8.83 -29.07
N PHE A 755 11.13 -8.67 -27.87
CA PHE A 755 10.39 -8.29 -26.67
C PHE A 755 9.73 -6.92 -26.84
N ARG A 756 10.50 -5.95 -27.33
CA ARG A 756 10.01 -4.61 -27.66
C ARG A 756 8.94 -4.63 -28.74
N ASP A 757 9.18 -5.29 -29.87
CA ASP A 757 8.26 -5.28 -31.02
C ASP A 757 6.90 -5.91 -30.71
N ASN A 758 6.86 -6.82 -29.73
CA ASN A 758 5.64 -7.49 -29.28
C ASN A 758 5.06 -6.89 -27.98
N GLN A 759 5.63 -5.79 -27.49
CA GLN A 759 5.22 -5.08 -26.28
C GLN A 759 5.15 -5.99 -25.05
N PHE A 760 6.15 -6.85 -24.88
CA PHE A 760 6.15 -7.80 -23.75
C PHE A 760 6.23 -7.10 -22.39
N GLY A 761 6.82 -5.90 -22.28
CA GLY A 761 6.78 -5.10 -21.06
C GLY A 761 5.35 -4.81 -20.62
N ALA A 762 4.54 -4.23 -21.52
CA ALA A 762 3.12 -3.99 -21.25
C ALA A 762 2.35 -5.29 -20.94
N ARG A 763 2.67 -6.40 -21.60
CA ARG A 763 2.03 -7.70 -21.31
C ARG A 763 2.41 -8.22 -19.92
N TYR A 764 3.67 -8.06 -19.50
CA TYR A 764 4.18 -8.48 -18.21
C TYR A 764 3.59 -7.63 -17.08
N TYR A 765 3.47 -6.31 -17.25
CA TYR A 765 2.77 -5.45 -16.30
C TYR A 765 1.30 -5.84 -16.10
N VAL A 766 0.54 -6.09 -17.19
CA VAL A 766 -0.85 -6.55 -17.08
C VAL A 766 -0.94 -7.96 -16.46
N MET A 767 0.10 -8.78 -16.67
CA MET A 767 0.21 -10.08 -16.02
C MET A 767 0.40 -9.94 -14.51
N ASN A 768 1.15 -8.94 -14.04
CA ASN A 768 1.33 -8.67 -12.60
C ASN A 768 -0.02 -8.46 -11.89
N ASP A 769 -0.87 -7.58 -12.43
CA ASP A 769 -2.21 -7.31 -11.89
C ASP A 769 -3.11 -8.57 -11.89
N ALA A 770 -2.93 -9.46 -12.87
CA ALA A 770 -3.67 -10.72 -12.95
C ALA A 770 -3.12 -11.77 -11.98
N ALA A 771 -1.83 -11.71 -11.64
CA ALA A 771 -1.17 -12.63 -10.74
C ALA A 771 -1.71 -12.46 -9.33
N ASP A 772 -1.93 -11.22 -8.86
CA ASP A 772 -2.52 -10.95 -7.55
C ASP A 772 -3.88 -11.64 -7.35
N LYS A 773 -4.72 -11.64 -8.40
CA LYS A 773 -6.03 -12.31 -8.37
C LYS A 773 -5.91 -13.84 -8.35
N ALA A 774 -4.96 -14.39 -9.12
CA ALA A 774 -4.69 -15.82 -9.09
C ALA A 774 -4.08 -16.25 -7.74
N ASN A 775 -3.20 -15.42 -7.19
CA ASN A 775 -2.51 -15.62 -5.94
C ASN A 775 -3.48 -15.77 -4.77
N GLY A 776 -4.51 -14.90 -4.66
CA GLY A 776 -5.53 -15.02 -3.61
C GLY A 776 -6.16 -16.41 -3.52
N SER A 777 -6.44 -17.04 -4.68
CA SER A 777 -7.01 -18.40 -4.71
C SER A 777 -6.02 -19.49 -4.27
N ILE A 778 -4.73 -19.30 -4.54
CA ILE A 778 -3.68 -20.24 -4.13
C ILE A 778 -3.42 -20.06 -2.64
N ILE A 779 -3.25 -18.84 -2.14
CA ILE A 779 -3.00 -18.54 -0.72
C ILE A 779 -4.13 -19.09 0.14
N GLU A 780 -5.39 -18.81 -0.19
CA GLU A 780 -6.52 -19.37 0.57
C GLU A 780 -6.47 -20.90 0.62
N SER A 781 -5.92 -21.55 -0.42
CA SER A 781 -5.79 -23.01 -0.47
C SER A 781 -4.52 -23.51 0.24
N CYS A 782 -3.46 -22.71 0.22
CA CYS A 782 -2.08 -23.05 0.57
C CYS A 782 -1.63 -22.57 1.95
N SER A 783 -2.32 -21.61 2.57
CA SER A 783 -2.10 -21.24 3.96
C SER A 783 -2.39 -22.43 4.88
N GLY A 784 -1.65 -22.51 5.98
CA GLY A 784 -1.80 -23.60 6.95
C GLY A 784 -0.50 -24.02 7.61
N THR A 785 -0.15 -25.31 7.48
CA THR A 785 0.97 -25.92 8.22
C THR A 785 2.29 -25.71 7.50
N TYR A 786 3.39 -25.65 8.26
CA TYR A 786 4.75 -25.60 7.74
C TYR A 786 5.07 -26.69 6.70
N GLU A 787 4.54 -27.90 6.87
CA GLU A 787 4.71 -28.99 5.88
C GLU A 787 4.07 -28.69 4.53
N ARG A 788 2.96 -27.94 4.53
CA ARG A 788 2.29 -27.51 3.30
C ARG A 788 3.14 -26.49 2.55
N GLU A 789 3.71 -25.52 3.25
CA GLU A 789 4.63 -24.52 2.71
C GLU A 789 5.87 -25.19 2.10
N LYS A 790 6.50 -26.12 2.84
CA LYS A 790 7.65 -26.90 2.38
C LYS A 790 7.35 -27.68 1.10
N LYS A 791 6.15 -28.25 0.97
CA LYS A 791 5.73 -28.97 -0.23
C LYS A 791 5.60 -28.03 -1.44
N ILE A 792 5.07 -26.82 -1.24
CA ILE A 792 4.95 -25.80 -2.30
C ILE A 792 6.32 -25.30 -2.74
N ASP A 793 7.19 -25.01 -1.78
CA ASP A 793 8.57 -24.60 -2.03
C ASP A 793 9.34 -25.66 -2.83
N SER A 794 9.28 -26.93 -2.41
CA SER A 794 9.89 -28.04 -3.14
C SER A 794 9.38 -28.17 -4.59
N LEU A 795 8.07 -27.97 -4.80
CA LEU A 795 7.46 -27.97 -6.14
C LEU A 795 7.90 -26.77 -6.98
N TYR A 796 8.20 -25.62 -6.37
CA TYR A 796 8.80 -24.50 -7.08
C TYR A 796 10.25 -24.80 -7.46
N MET A 797 11.07 -25.26 -6.51
CA MET A 797 12.50 -25.51 -6.74
C MET A 797 12.75 -26.58 -7.80
N ASN A 798 11.88 -27.60 -7.88
CA ASN A 798 11.94 -28.58 -8.95
C ASN A 798 11.26 -28.13 -10.26
N GLY A 799 10.65 -26.94 -10.29
CA GLY A 799 10.00 -26.31 -11.45
C GLY A 799 8.57 -26.79 -11.71
N THR A 800 8.08 -27.79 -10.98
CA THR A 800 6.75 -28.39 -11.20
C THR A 800 5.62 -27.39 -10.95
N LEU A 801 5.78 -26.48 -9.99
CA LEU A 801 4.74 -25.52 -9.60
C LEU A 801 4.28 -24.63 -10.76
N TYR A 802 5.22 -24.17 -11.59
CA TYR A 802 4.93 -23.20 -12.66
C TYR A 802 5.10 -23.77 -14.08
N LYS A 803 5.64 -24.98 -14.26
CA LYS A 803 5.96 -25.58 -15.58
C LYS A 803 4.82 -25.53 -16.60
N ASN A 804 3.57 -25.65 -16.14
CA ASN A 804 2.37 -25.70 -16.97
C ASN A 804 1.49 -24.44 -16.86
N VAL A 805 1.90 -23.48 -16.03
CA VAL A 805 1.16 -22.23 -15.82
C VAL A 805 1.39 -21.35 -17.04
N THR A 806 0.31 -21.00 -17.73
CA THR A 806 0.36 -20.13 -18.91
C THR A 806 -0.47 -18.88 -18.66
N TYR A 807 -0.11 -17.80 -19.33
CA TYR A 807 -0.87 -16.56 -19.26
C TYR A 807 -1.55 -16.27 -20.59
N THR A 808 -2.87 -16.07 -20.56
CA THR A 808 -3.62 -15.56 -21.71
C THR A 808 -3.86 -14.07 -21.51
N PRO A 809 -3.21 -13.18 -22.30
CA PRO A 809 -3.48 -11.76 -22.23
C PRO A 809 -4.96 -11.47 -22.46
N GLY A 810 -5.52 -10.58 -21.64
CA GLY A 810 -6.88 -10.14 -21.81
C GLY A 810 -7.04 -9.35 -23.11
N LYS A 811 -8.19 -9.49 -23.78
CA LYS A 811 -8.55 -8.57 -24.87
C LYS A 811 -8.76 -7.17 -24.28
N LYS A 812 -8.42 -6.11 -25.03
CA LYS A 812 -8.58 -4.69 -24.66
C LYS A 812 -9.80 -4.46 -23.75
N GLY A 813 -9.53 -4.16 -22.47
CA GLY A 813 -10.54 -3.91 -21.43
C GLY A 813 -11.00 -5.12 -20.60
N LYS A 814 -10.36 -6.29 -20.74
CA LYS A 814 -10.52 -7.44 -19.83
C LYS A 814 -9.17 -7.77 -19.20
N ALA A 815 -9.17 -8.17 -17.93
CA ALA A 815 -7.97 -8.71 -17.28
C ALA A 815 -7.49 -9.96 -18.01
N GLY A 816 -6.18 -10.18 -18.05
CA GLY A 816 -5.63 -11.46 -18.44
C GLY A 816 -5.97 -12.55 -17.44
N VAL A 817 -5.76 -13.80 -17.84
CA VAL A 817 -6.08 -14.96 -17.02
C VAL A 817 -4.88 -15.90 -17.01
N PHE A 818 -4.45 -16.29 -15.81
CA PHE A 818 -3.54 -17.41 -15.63
C PHE A 818 -4.32 -18.71 -15.80
N ASN A 819 -3.84 -19.59 -16.66
CA ASN A 819 -4.41 -20.91 -16.89
C ASN A 819 -3.52 -21.97 -16.25
N ASN A 820 -4.14 -23.10 -15.88
CA ASN A 820 -3.47 -24.23 -15.25
C ASN A 820 -2.74 -23.91 -13.94
N VAL A 821 -3.18 -22.87 -13.23
CA VAL A 821 -2.69 -22.55 -11.90
C VAL A 821 -2.96 -23.74 -10.96
N PRO A 822 -1.94 -24.27 -10.27
CA PRO A 822 -2.14 -25.33 -9.29
C PRO A 822 -3.08 -24.89 -8.17
N THR A 823 -3.91 -25.80 -7.68
CA THR A 823 -4.72 -25.58 -6.48
C THR A 823 -4.27 -26.53 -5.38
N TYR A 824 -4.69 -26.29 -4.14
CA TYR A 824 -4.42 -27.22 -3.03
C TYR A 824 -5.69 -27.95 -2.62
N ASP A 825 -5.66 -29.28 -2.66
CA ASP A 825 -6.75 -30.13 -2.16
C ASP A 825 -6.54 -30.38 -0.67
N ARG A 826 -7.31 -29.65 0.15
CA ARG A 826 -7.24 -29.74 1.61
C ARG A 826 -7.61 -31.12 2.15
N GLU A 827 -8.51 -31.85 1.47
CA GLU A 827 -8.94 -33.18 1.92
C GLU A 827 -7.84 -34.23 1.69
N LYS A 828 -7.05 -34.06 0.63
CA LYS A 828 -5.97 -34.99 0.26
C LYS A 828 -4.57 -34.49 0.65
N ASP A 829 -4.47 -33.32 1.28
CA ASP A 829 -3.23 -32.65 1.66
C ASP A 829 -2.18 -32.61 0.54
N GLN A 830 -2.62 -32.24 -0.67
CA GLN A 830 -1.77 -32.25 -1.86
C GLN A 830 -2.07 -31.11 -2.83
N VAL A 831 -1.02 -30.65 -3.50
CA VAL A 831 -1.14 -29.74 -4.65
C VAL A 831 -1.73 -30.52 -5.82
N VAL A 832 -2.83 -30.03 -6.36
CA VAL A 832 -3.51 -30.58 -7.53
C VAL A 832 -3.16 -29.74 -8.74
N PHE A 833 -2.49 -30.39 -9.69
CA PHE A 833 -2.18 -29.81 -10.98
C PHE A 833 -3.35 -30.03 -11.95
N PRO A 834 -3.86 -28.98 -12.60
CA PRO A 834 -4.87 -29.12 -13.64
C PRO A 834 -4.37 -30.08 -14.74
N LYS A 835 -5.21 -31.03 -15.16
CA LYS A 835 -4.87 -31.97 -16.24
C LYS A 835 -4.75 -31.22 -17.56
N VAL A 836 -3.52 -30.93 -17.98
CA VAL A 836 -3.25 -30.37 -19.31
C VAL A 836 -3.45 -31.49 -20.34
N LYS A 837 -4.39 -31.33 -21.27
CA LYS A 837 -4.55 -32.23 -22.41
C LYS A 837 -3.38 -32.04 -23.38
N LEU A 838 -2.29 -32.78 -23.15
CA LEU A 838 -1.05 -32.75 -23.95
C LEU A 838 -1.22 -33.23 -25.40
N ASP A 839 -2.34 -33.88 -25.72
CA ASP A 839 -2.60 -34.57 -27.02
C ASP A 839 -2.58 -33.67 -28.27
N LYS A 840 -2.41 -32.35 -28.14
CA LYS A 840 -2.34 -31.43 -29.30
C LYS A 840 -0.98 -30.75 -29.51
N MET A 841 -0.04 -30.81 -28.56
CA MET A 841 1.26 -30.12 -28.68
C MET A 841 2.41 -31.05 -29.10
N ALA A 842 2.35 -32.35 -28.81
CA ALA A 842 3.31 -33.31 -29.35
C ALA A 842 3.04 -33.52 -30.85
N GLY A 843 3.86 -32.88 -31.68
CA GLY A 843 3.72 -32.81 -33.12
C GLY A 843 3.30 -34.13 -33.78
N LYS A 844 2.17 -34.08 -34.49
CA LYS A 844 1.84 -35.04 -35.54
C LYS A 844 2.93 -34.90 -36.61
N LYS A 845 4.03 -35.67 -36.48
CA LYS A 845 5.02 -35.85 -37.54
C LYS A 845 4.27 -36.29 -38.78
N THR A 846 4.19 -35.40 -39.76
CA THR A 846 3.73 -35.68 -41.11
C THR A 846 4.77 -36.58 -41.78
N GLU A 847 4.67 -37.89 -41.55
CA GLU A 847 5.29 -38.86 -42.43
C GLU A 847 4.64 -38.71 -43.82
N LYS A 848 5.42 -38.17 -44.76
CA LYS A 848 5.17 -38.29 -46.19
C LYS A 848 5.19 -39.78 -46.54
N LYS A 849 4.00 -40.40 -46.57
CA LYS A 849 3.79 -41.67 -47.26
C LYS A 849 3.15 -41.38 -48.60
N THR A 850 3.97 -41.52 -49.63
CA THR A 850 3.58 -41.60 -51.03
C THR A 850 2.68 -42.82 -51.23
N GLU A 851 1.73 -42.68 -52.17
CA GLU A 851 0.92 -43.70 -52.84
C GLU A 851 -0.57 -43.85 -52.49
N ALA A 852 -1.29 -44.06 -53.60
CA ALA A 852 -2.67 -44.44 -53.83
C ALA A 852 -3.77 -43.37 -53.65
N LYS A 853 -4.22 -42.85 -54.80
CA LYS A 853 -5.61 -42.43 -55.04
C LYS A 853 -6.58 -43.46 -54.41
N PRO A 854 -7.61 -43.00 -53.70
CA PRO A 854 -8.95 -43.42 -54.11
C PRO A 854 -9.98 -42.29 -54.12
N GLU A 855 -10.70 -42.27 -55.23
CA GLU A 855 -12.11 -41.95 -55.43
C GLU A 855 -12.75 -40.73 -54.75
N LYS A 856 -13.12 -39.80 -55.63
CA LYS A 856 -14.19 -38.81 -55.50
C LYS A 856 -15.42 -39.39 -54.79
N LYS A 857 -15.59 -39.10 -53.50
CA LYS A 857 -16.92 -38.96 -52.92
C LYS A 857 -17.34 -37.49 -52.98
N THR A 858 -18.32 -37.24 -53.84
CA THR A 858 -19.09 -36.02 -53.99
C THR A 858 -19.76 -35.67 -52.66
N VAL A 859 -19.07 -34.90 -51.83
CA VAL A 859 -19.71 -34.24 -50.68
C VAL A 859 -20.41 -32.99 -51.21
N LYS A 860 -21.74 -32.97 -51.11
CA LYS A 860 -22.57 -31.79 -51.35
C LYS A 860 -22.02 -30.64 -50.50
N ASN A 861 -21.44 -29.64 -51.17
CA ASN A 861 -21.20 -28.33 -50.60
C ASN A 861 -22.54 -27.68 -50.22
N SER A 862 -22.98 -27.86 -48.97
CA SER A 862 -23.87 -26.88 -48.36
C SER A 862 -23.01 -25.70 -47.91
N SER A 863 -22.95 -24.67 -48.74
CA SER A 863 -22.37 -23.38 -48.38
C SER A 863 -23.14 -22.80 -47.18
N LYS A 864 -22.66 -23.04 -45.96
CA LYS A 864 -23.03 -22.21 -44.81
C LYS A 864 -22.41 -20.84 -45.06
N LYS A 865 -23.21 -19.91 -45.58
CA LYS A 865 -22.97 -18.46 -45.50
C LYS A 865 -22.62 -18.15 -44.04
N SER A 866 -21.35 -17.85 -43.75
CA SER A 866 -20.98 -17.24 -42.48
C SER A 866 -21.63 -15.85 -42.47
N SER A 867 -22.72 -15.70 -41.72
CA SER A 867 -23.29 -14.40 -41.44
C SER A 867 -22.20 -13.54 -40.82
N LYS A 868 -21.78 -12.48 -41.53
CA LYS A 868 -20.87 -11.45 -41.02
C LYS A 868 -21.50 -10.96 -39.72
N LYS A 869 -20.83 -11.20 -38.59
CA LYS A 869 -21.32 -10.73 -37.28
C LYS A 869 -21.20 -9.21 -37.33
N GLU A 870 -22.33 -8.51 -37.42
CA GLU A 870 -22.35 -7.05 -37.43
C GLU A 870 -21.80 -6.54 -36.10
N GLU A 871 -20.87 -5.58 -36.17
CA GLU A 871 -20.32 -4.97 -34.96
C GLU A 871 -21.40 -4.11 -34.31
N PRO A 872 -21.57 -4.16 -32.97
CA PRO A 872 -22.53 -3.32 -32.29
C PRO A 872 -22.15 -1.85 -32.45
N THR A 873 -23.13 -1.02 -32.82
CA THR A 873 -23.01 0.42 -32.96
C THR A 873 -23.87 1.15 -31.93
N ILE A 874 -23.51 2.39 -31.62
CA ILE A 874 -24.29 3.35 -30.83
C ILE A 874 -24.73 4.45 -31.79
N ARG A 875 -26.03 4.69 -31.87
CA ARG A 875 -26.58 5.77 -32.70
C ARG A 875 -26.55 7.09 -31.93
N THR A 876 -25.92 8.11 -32.49
CA THR A 876 -25.86 9.47 -31.94
C THR A 876 -27.18 10.22 -32.17
N ASN A 877 -27.37 11.38 -31.53
CA ASN A 877 -28.56 12.21 -31.76
C ASN A 877 -28.59 12.78 -33.20
N TYR A 878 -27.43 12.92 -33.85
CA TYR A 878 -27.35 13.27 -35.28
C TYR A 878 -27.61 12.10 -36.24
N GLY A 879 -27.87 10.91 -35.70
CA GLY A 879 -28.18 9.70 -36.47
C GLY A 879 -26.96 8.97 -37.04
N GLU A 880 -25.75 9.29 -36.58
CA GLU A 880 -24.50 8.56 -36.90
C GLU A 880 -24.41 7.27 -36.08
N ASP A 881 -24.12 6.14 -36.70
CA ASP A 881 -23.88 4.87 -36.01
C ASP A 881 -22.38 4.68 -35.75
N ILE A 882 -21.96 4.77 -34.49
CA ILE A 882 -20.55 4.66 -34.07
C ILE A 882 -20.28 3.25 -33.54
N PRO A 883 -19.30 2.51 -34.05
CA PRO A 883 -18.90 1.23 -33.48
C PRO A 883 -18.54 1.33 -31.99
N VAL A 884 -19.09 0.45 -31.15
CA VAL A 884 -18.82 0.46 -29.69
C VAL A 884 -17.32 0.31 -29.40
N ASN A 885 -16.57 -0.41 -30.24
CA ASN A 885 -15.12 -0.53 -30.12
C ASN A 885 -14.42 0.82 -30.25
N GLU A 886 -14.88 1.68 -31.15
CA GLU A 886 -14.32 3.00 -31.38
C GLU A 886 -14.55 3.93 -30.17
N VAL A 887 -15.73 3.82 -29.55
CA VAL A 887 -16.05 4.52 -28.29
C VAL A 887 -15.11 4.09 -27.16
N ILE A 888 -14.89 2.78 -26.97
CA ILE A 888 -13.97 2.26 -25.94
C ILE A 888 -12.54 2.77 -26.17
N ASP A 889 -12.09 2.76 -27.42
CA ASP A 889 -10.76 3.23 -27.80
C ASP A 889 -10.58 4.72 -27.50
N TYR A 890 -11.61 5.52 -27.80
CA TYR A 890 -11.62 6.94 -27.47
C TYR A 890 -11.59 7.17 -25.94
N LEU A 891 -12.40 6.43 -25.17
CA LEU A 891 -12.45 6.55 -23.71
C LEU A 891 -11.12 6.20 -23.05
N GLN A 892 -10.38 5.21 -23.57
CA GLN A 892 -9.05 4.89 -23.08
C GLN A 892 -8.04 6.02 -23.35
N ALA A 893 -8.09 6.61 -24.55
CA ALA A 893 -7.25 7.76 -24.87
C ALA A 893 -7.60 8.98 -23.99
N LEU A 894 -8.90 9.20 -23.73
CA LEU A 894 -9.37 10.24 -22.83
C LEU A 894 -8.88 10.01 -21.39
N LYS A 895 -9.01 8.78 -20.87
CA LYS A 895 -8.52 8.39 -19.54
C LYS A 895 -7.03 8.62 -19.39
N GLN A 896 -6.24 8.17 -20.37
CA GLN A 896 -4.81 8.40 -20.38
C GLN A 896 -4.48 9.89 -20.39
N THR A 897 -5.14 10.68 -21.23
CA THR A 897 -4.92 12.13 -21.33
C THR A 897 -5.28 12.86 -20.03
N ALA A 898 -6.37 12.44 -19.38
CA ALA A 898 -6.78 12.94 -18.07
C ALA A 898 -5.78 12.54 -16.98
N GLY A 899 -5.29 11.29 -17.01
CA GLY A 899 -4.26 10.76 -16.11
C GLY A 899 -2.94 11.51 -16.22
N GLU A 900 -2.51 11.83 -17.44
CA GLU A 900 -1.29 12.63 -17.68
C GLU A 900 -1.44 14.10 -17.27
N ALA A 901 -2.67 14.59 -17.08
CA ALA A 901 -2.96 15.92 -16.57
C ALA A 901 -3.08 15.95 -15.03
N ARG A 902 -2.97 14.80 -14.35
CA ARG A 902 -2.98 14.70 -12.88
C ARG A 902 -1.72 15.30 -12.27
N GLY A 903 -1.88 16.01 -11.16
CA GLY A 903 -0.77 16.45 -10.32
C GLY A 903 -0.20 15.27 -9.52
N PHE A 904 1.12 15.25 -9.28
CA PHE A 904 1.79 14.13 -8.60
C PHE A 904 1.35 13.94 -7.13
N PHE A 905 0.76 14.97 -6.47
CA PHE A 905 0.34 14.85 -5.06
C PHE A 905 -1.01 15.47 -4.66
N ASN A 906 -1.71 16.27 -5.46
CA ASN A 906 -3.00 16.89 -5.05
C ASN A 906 -3.85 17.31 -6.27
N ASP A 907 -4.76 16.45 -6.73
CA ASP A 907 -5.83 16.85 -7.67
C ASP A 907 -7.11 17.22 -6.88
N SER A 908 -7.93 18.12 -7.44
CA SER A 908 -9.22 18.43 -6.82
C SER A 908 -10.20 17.26 -6.93
N GLU A 909 -11.13 17.17 -5.97
CA GLU A 909 -12.18 16.14 -5.96
C GLU A 909 -12.97 16.13 -7.27
N GLN A 910 -13.31 17.30 -7.82
CA GLN A 910 -14.06 17.41 -9.08
C GLN A 910 -13.28 16.85 -10.29
N PHE A 911 -11.94 16.97 -10.28
CA PHE A 911 -11.12 16.37 -11.33
C PHE A 911 -11.02 14.85 -11.16
N MET A 912 -10.95 14.37 -9.92
CA MET A 912 -10.94 12.95 -9.62
C MET A 912 -12.29 12.29 -9.95
N ASP A 913 -13.41 12.93 -9.65
CA ASP A 913 -14.75 12.50 -10.03
C ASP A 913 -14.89 12.39 -11.54
N PHE A 914 -14.43 13.40 -12.29
CA PHE A 914 -14.36 13.32 -13.74
C PHE A 914 -13.49 12.15 -14.20
N TYR A 915 -12.31 11.98 -13.59
CA TYR A 915 -11.40 10.90 -13.94
C TYR A 915 -12.05 9.53 -13.74
N MET A 916 -12.74 9.30 -12.62
CA MET A 916 -13.47 8.06 -12.34
C MET A 916 -14.67 7.86 -13.26
N ALA A 917 -15.43 8.93 -13.57
CA ALA A 917 -16.58 8.84 -14.48
C ALA A 917 -16.21 8.34 -15.89
N ILE A 918 -14.95 8.53 -16.32
CA ILE A 918 -14.46 7.92 -17.58
C ILE A 918 -14.48 6.39 -17.50
N ASP A 919 -14.18 5.80 -16.34
CA ASP A 919 -14.20 4.34 -16.14
C ASP A 919 -15.64 3.79 -16.19
N ASP A 920 -16.61 4.52 -15.62
CA ASP A 920 -18.03 4.13 -15.67
C ASP A 920 -18.54 4.05 -17.11
N VAL A 921 -18.24 5.07 -17.94
CA VAL A 921 -18.62 5.07 -19.36
C VAL A 921 -17.92 3.92 -20.09
N MET A 922 -16.66 3.66 -19.74
CA MET A 922 -15.88 2.57 -20.34
C MET A 922 -16.43 1.19 -19.97
N GLU A 923 -16.91 1.00 -18.74
CA GLU A 923 -17.59 -0.20 -18.28
C GLU A 923 -18.92 -0.40 -19.00
N ALA A 924 -19.76 0.63 -19.05
CA ALA A 924 -21.04 0.58 -19.75
C ALA A 924 -20.87 0.28 -21.25
N ALA A 925 -19.86 0.87 -21.90
CA ALA A 925 -19.52 0.57 -23.29
C ALA A 925 -19.02 -0.88 -23.48
N ARG A 926 -18.25 -1.42 -22.53
CA ARG A 926 -17.81 -2.83 -22.56
C ARG A 926 -18.98 -3.79 -22.39
N ASP A 927 -19.97 -3.42 -21.58
CA ASP A 927 -21.17 -4.23 -21.38
C ASP A 927 -22.06 -4.24 -22.62
N LEU A 928 -22.23 -3.10 -23.30
CA LEU A 928 -22.83 -3.04 -24.63
C LEU A 928 -22.12 -3.98 -25.62
N LYS A 929 -20.77 -3.99 -25.60
CA LYS A 929 -19.97 -4.86 -26.46
C LYS A 929 -20.13 -6.35 -26.15
N LYS A 930 -20.35 -6.76 -24.89
CA LYS A 930 -20.52 -8.17 -24.51
C LYS A 930 -21.82 -8.75 -25.07
N ASN A 931 -22.86 -7.94 -25.25
CA ASN A 931 -24.21 -8.36 -25.62
C ASN A 931 -24.46 -8.39 -27.14
N GLN A 932 -23.52 -8.91 -27.93
CA GLN A 932 -23.51 -8.93 -29.41
C GLN A 932 -24.67 -9.67 -30.11
N ASN A 933 -25.66 -10.19 -29.37
CA ASN A 933 -26.77 -10.96 -29.92
C ASN A 933 -28.08 -10.15 -30.03
N VAL A 934 -28.10 -8.90 -29.57
CA VAL A 934 -29.27 -8.02 -29.69
C VAL A 934 -28.90 -6.91 -30.66
N ASN A 935 -29.67 -6.74 -31.72
CA ASN A 935 -29.53 -5.61 -32.64
C ASN A 935 -29.79 -4.34 -31.82
N ILE A 936 -28.73 -3.62 -31.39
CA ILE A 936 -28.77 -2.51 -30.41
C ILE A 936 -29.33 -1.22 -31.05
N LEU A 937 -30.39 -1.36 -31.84
CA LEU A 937 -31.10 -0.26 -32.51
C LEU A 937 -32.43 0.08 -31.83
N ASN A 938 -32.85 -0.69 -30.81
CA ASN A 938 -34.08 -0.42 -30.05
C ASN A 938 -33.77 0.24 -28.70
N GLU A 939 -34.49 1.31 -28.40
CA GLU A 939 -34.35 2.13 -27.17
C GLU A 939 -34.67 1.37 -25.86
N ASP A 940 -35.26 0.17 -25.94
CA ASP A 940 -35.63 -0.70 -24.81
C ASP A 940 -34.49 -1.63 -24.32
N ASN A 941 -33.23 -1.22 -24.47
CA ASN A 941 -32.10 -1.98 -23.95
C ASN A 941 -31.55 -1.29 -22.68
N ASP A 942 -31.73 -1.95 -21.53
CA ASP A 942 -31.22 -1.49 -20.23
C ASP A 942 -29.73 -1.10 -20.30
N LYS A 943 -28.93 -1.78 -21.13
CA LYS A 943 -27.50 -1.45 -21.28
C LYS A 943 -27.22 -0.19 -22.10
N LEU A 944 -28.08 0.12 -23.07
CA LEU A 944 -27.98 1.39 -23.79
C LEU A 944 -28.39 2.54 -22.87
N LYS A 945 -29.37 2.31 -21.99
CA LYS A 945 -29.74 3.24 -20.94
C LYS A 945 -28.58 3.47 -19.95
N ASP A 946 -27.97 2.40 -19.42
CA ASP A 946 -26.80 2.47 -18.54
C ASP A 946 -25.65 3.29 -19.18
N TYR A 947 -25.38 3.07 -20.48
CA TYR A 947 -24.38 3.85 -21.22
C TYR A 947 -24.74 5.34 -21.31
N LYS A 948 -25.98 5.66 -21.68
CA LYS A 948 -26.45 7.06 -21.76
C LYS A 948 -26.36 7.74 -20.39
N GLU A 949 -26.73 7.05 -19.31
CA GLU A 949 -26.62 7.56 -17.94
C GLU A 949 -25.17 7.82 -17.54
N ALA A 950 -24.26 6.87 -17.80
CA ALA A 950 -22.83 7.05 -17.54
C ALA A 950 -22.23 8.24 -18.32
N VAL A 951 -22.58 8.39 -19.61
CA VAL A 951 -22.10 9.53 -20.42
C VAL A 951 -22.61 10.86 -19.86
N ASN A 952 -23.86 10.90 -19.41
CA ASN A 952 -24.41 12.11 -18.81
C ASN A 952 -23.73 12.43 -17.47
N ARG A 953 -23.45 11.43 -16.63
CA ARG A 953 -22.64 11.61 -15.41
C ARG A 953 -21.24 12.17 -15.72
N LEU A 954 -20.58 11.64 -16.75
CA LEU A 954 -19.27 12.14 -17.19
C LEU A 954 -19.34 13.63 -17.61
N LYS A 955 -20.40 14.04 -18.30
CA LYS A 955 -20.64 15.46 -18.63
C LYS A 955 -20.87 16.29 -17.36
N ASP A 956 -21.68 15.81 -16.43
CA ASP A 956 -21.93 16.53 -15.17
C ASP A 956 -20.65 16.73 -14.35
N CYS A 957 -19.78 15.73 -14.26
CA CYS A 957 -18.47 15.85 -13.62
C CYS A 957 -17.56 16.86 -14.34
N ALA A 958 -17.57 16.85 -15.68
CA ALA A 958 -16.80 17.81 -16.48
C ALA A 958 -17.29 19.26 -16.28
N GLU A 959 -18.61 19.48 -16.20
CA GLU A 959 -19.19 20.79 -15.88
C GLU A 959 -18.85 21.22 -14.44
N ALA A 960 -18.93 20.30 -13.48
CA ALA A 960 -18.59 20.58 -12.08
C ALA A 960 -17.13 21.05 -11.95
N TYR A 961 -16.19 20.40 -12.65
CA TYR A 961 -14.80 20.84 -12.68
C TYR A 961 -14.62 22.21 -13.36
N GLU A 962 -15.31 22.47 -14.48
CA GLU A 962 -15.26 23.78 -15.16
C GLU A 962 -15.75 24.89 -14.23
N VAL A 963 -16.86 24.68 -13.52
CA VAL A 963 -17.41 25.66 -12.56
C VAL A 963 -16.46 25.86 -11.38
N TYR A 964 -16.02 24.78 -10.74
CA TYR A 964 -15.07 24.83 -9.62
C TYR A 964 -13.80 25.61 -9.98
N LYS A 965 -13.25 25.37 -11.18
CA LYS A 965 -12.01 26.04 -11.58
C LYS A 965 -12.23 27.51 -11.93
N MET A 966 -13.38 27.86 -12.50
CA MET A 966 -13.70 29.22 -12.93
C MET A 966 -14.31 30.10 -11.83
N SER A 967 -14.64 29.53 -10.65
CA SER A 967 -15.19 30.31 -9.54
C SER A 967 -14.15 31.25 -8.92
N ASP A 968 -12.90 30.82 -8.80
CA ASP A 968 -11.80 31.61 -8.22
C ASP A 968 -10.70 31.94 -9.24
N HIS A 969 -10.76 31.38 -10.45
CA HIS A 969 -9.84 31.72 -11.54
C HIS A 969 -10.56 32.35 -12.75
N THR A 970 -9.81 33.11 -13.53
CA THR A 970 -10.27 33.72 -14.77
C THR A 970 -9.27 33.51 -15.91
N LYS A 971 -9.79 33.53 -17.14
CA LYS A 971 -8.97 33.57 -18.35
C LYS A 971 -8.42 34.97 -18.62
N ASP A 972 -9.06 36.00 -18.08
CA ASP A 972 -8.76 37.40 -18.36
C ASP A 972 -8.84 38.23 -17.06
N THR A 973 -7.71 38.34 -16.38
CA THR A 973 -7.57 39.11 -15.13
C THR A 973 -7.81 40.60 -15.31
N THR A 974 -7.89 41.11 -16.56
CA THR A 974 -8.24 42.52 -16.80
C THR A 974 -9.72 42.80 -16.61
N LYS A 975 -10.58 41.79 -16.79
CA LYS A 975 -12.03 41.88 -16.61
C LYS A 975 -12.48 41.51 -15.20
N GLU A 976 -11.76 40.58 -14.57
CA GLU A 976 -12.03 40.08 -13.22
C GLU A 976 -10.73 40.13 -12.38
N PRO A 977 -10.28 41.33 -11.94
CA PRO A 977 -8.98 41.49 -11.27
C PRO A 977 -8.88 40.77 -9.92
N ASP A 978 -10.01 40.45 -9.29
CA ASP A 978 -10.07 39.77 -7.99
C ASP A 978 -9.94 38.24 -8.11
N LYS A 979 -9.93 37.68 -9.33
CA LYS A 979 -9.75 36.24 -9.60
C LYS A 979 -8.32 35.92 -10.03
N LYS A 980 -7.85 34.71 -9.71
CA LYS A 980 -6.51 34.24 -10.09
C LYS A 980 -6.44 33.90 -11.59
N ALA A 981 -5.28 34.07 -12.23
CA ALA A 981 -5.10 33.60 -13.60
C ALA A 981 -5.03 32.07 -13.66
N LEU A 982 -5.67 31.45 -14.66
CA LEU A 982 -5.53 30.00 -14.88
C LEU A 982 -4.07 29.61 -15.17
N ASN A 983 -3.53 28.66 -14.40
CA ASN A 983 -2.20 28.12 -14.63
C ASN A 983 -2.17 27.12 -15.83
N GLY A 984 -0.99 26.59 -16.15
CA GLY A 984 -0.82 25.66 -17.28
C GLY A 984 -1.61 24.36 -17.14
N ASP A 985 -1.64 23.79 -15.94
CA ASP A 985 -2.33 22.55 -15.65
C ASP A 985 -3.84 22.73 -15.70
N ASP A 986 -4.36 23.82 -15.13
CA ASP A 986 -5.79 24.16 -15.17
C ASP A 986 -6.28 24.31 -16.62
N LYS A 987 -5.51 25.01 -17.46
CA LYS A 987 -5.82 25.15 -18.89
C LYS A 987 -5.86 23.80 -19.59
N ARG A 988 -4.93 22.90 -19.26
CA ARG A 988 -4.88 21.54 -19.82
C ARG A 988 -6.10 20.72 -19.38
N LYS A 989 -6.44 20.72 -18.09
CA LYS A 989 -7.61 20.01 -17.54
C LYS A 989 -8.92 20.54 -18.10
N LEU A 990 -9.10 21.87 -18.15
CA LEU A 990 -10.26 22.51 -18.76
C LEU A 990 -10.39 22.20 -20.25
N LYS A 991 -9.28 22.05 -20.99
CA LYS A 991 -9.32 21.62 -22.39
C LYS A 991 -9.87 20.20 -22.54
N ILE A 992 -9.54 19.30 -21.61
CA ILE A 992 -10.05 17.93 -21.59
C ILE A 992 -11.56 17.94 -21.30
N MET A 993 -12.01 18.66 -20.28
CA MET A 993 -13.45 18.80 -19.96
C MET A 993 -14.24 19.34 -21.14
N ASN A 994 -13.71 20.39 -21.78
CA ASN A 994 -14.34 20.97 -22.96
C ASN A 994 -14.47 19.98 -24.12
N GLY A 995 -13.56 19.01 -24.25
CA GLY A 995 -13.67 17.94 -25.23
C GLY A 995 -14.79 16.93 -24.92
N VAL A 996 -15.21 16.81 -23.66
CA VAL A 996 -16.37 16.00 -23.26
C VAL A 996 -17.68 16.79 -23.42
N LEU A 997 -17.67 18.05 -22.99
CA LEU A 997 -18.86 18.91 -23.00
C LEU A 997 -19.26 19.39 -24.39
N ARG A 998 -18.30 19.63 -25.28
CA ARG A 998 -18.54 20.37 -26.54
C ARG A 998 -18.36 19.46 -27.75
N ASN A 999 -19.48 18.95 -28.26
CA ASN A 999 -19.63 18.32 -29.59
C ASN A 999 -18.58 17.27 -29.93
N ASN A 1000 -18.44 16.31 -29.02
CA ASN A 1000 -17.77 15.07 -29.33
C ASN A 1000 -18.82 14.03 -29.74
N ARG A 1001 -18.70 13.54 -30.96
CA ARG A 1001 -19.59 12.51 -31.51
C ARG A 1001 -19.75 11.28 -30.60
N TYR A 1002 -18.76 10.96 -29.76
CA TYR A 1002 -18.82 9.82 -28.84
C TYR A 1002 -19.71 10.06 -27.61
N PHE A 1003 -19.98 11.32 -27.26
CA PHE A 1003 -20.79 11.70 -26.10
C PHE A 1003 -22.11 12.36 -26.49
N ASP A 1004 -22.50 12.30 -27.76
CA ASP A 1004 -23.77 12.82 -28.24
C ASP A 1004 -24.93 11.86 -27.93
N VAL A 1005 -25.29 11.79 -26.65
CA VAL A 1005 -26.42 11.04 -26.13
C VAL A 1005 -27.57 11.99 -25.77
N ALA A 1006 -28.81 11.52 -25.91
CA ALA A 1006 -29.97 12.27 -25.44
C ALA A 1006 -29.81 12.60 -23.93
N PRO A 1007 -30.06 13.85 -23.51
CA PRO A 1007 -30.02 14.21 -22.11
C PRO A 1007 -31.06 13.37 -21.34
N PRO A 1008 -30.76 12.94 -20.11
CA PRO A 1008 -31.69 12.14 -19.34
C PRO A 1008 -32.90 13.00 -18.95
N LYS A 1009 -34.04 12.39 -18.64
CA LYS A 1009 -35.12 13.14 -17.98
C LYS A 1009 -34.61 13.59 -16.61
N ILE A 1010 -34.38 14.88 -16.43
CA ILE A 1010 -33.91 15.45 -15.17
C ILE A 1010 -35.09 15.93 -14.35
N THR A 1011 -34.99 15.77 -13.04
CA THR A 1011 -35.93 16.35 -12.07
C THR A 1011 -35.86 17.88 -12.12
N ASN A 1012 -36.89 18.57 -11.62
CA ASN A 1012 -36.85 20.02 -11.52
C ASN A 1012 -35.70 20.52 -10.62
N GLU A 1013 -35.28 19.74 -9.62
CA GLU A 1013 -34.14 20.09 -8.76
C GLU A 1013 -32.82 20.05 -9.54
N GLU A 1014 -32.59 19.00 -10.33
CA GLU A 1014 -31.43 18.90 -11.22
C GLU A 1014 -31.45 19.95 -12.34
N PHE A 1015 -32.64 20.27 -12.86
CA PHE A 1015 -32.82 21.35 -13.81
C PHE A 1015 -32.39 22.70 -13.21
N LEU A 1016 -32.77 22.98 -11.96
CA LEU A 1016 -32.39 24.21 -11.29
C LEU A 1016 -30.88 24.30 -11.04
N ALA A 1017 -30.22 23.19 -10.70
CA ALA A 1017 -28.76 23.14 -10.62
C ALA A 1017 -28.09 23.42 -11.97
N LYS A 1018 -28.65 22.90 -13.09
CA LYS A 1018 -28.20 23.27 -14.44
C LYS A 1018 -28.44 24.74 -14.77
N ALA A 1019 -29.57 25.30 -14.35
CA ALA A 1019 -29.88 26.71 -14.52
C ALA A 1019 -28.87 27.63 -13.80
N ASP A 1020 -28.39 27.24 -12.61
CA ASP A 1020 -27.36 27.99 -11.88
C ASP A 1020 -26.02 27.98 -12.61
N ARG A 1021 -25.59 26.80 -13.10
CA ARG A 1021 -24.37 26.67 -13.90
C ARG A 1021 -24.46 27.49 -15.19
N ALA A 1022 -25.60 27.44 -15.87
CA ALA A 1022 -25.87 28.23 -17.07
C ALA A 1022 -25.84 29.74 -16.78
N LEU A 1023 -26.46 30.18 -15.68
CA LEU A 1023 -26.45 31.58 -15.26
C LEU A 1023 -25.02 32.06 -14.98
N PHE A 1024 -24.21 31.25 -14.30
CA PHE A 1024 -22.80 31.55 -14.06
C PHE A 1024 -22.03 31.71 -15.38
N ARG A 1025 -22.18 30.78 -16.34
CA ARG A 1025 -21.52 30.89 -17.65
C ARG A 1025 -21.96 32.13 -18.45
N LEU A 1026 -23.24 32.51 -18.38
CA LEU A 1026 -23.75 33.75 -19.00
C LEU A 1026 -23.10 35.01 -18.40
N GLN A 1027 -22.83 35.04 -17.09
CA GLN A 1027 -22.14 36.16 -16.44
C GLN A 1027 -20.69 36.32 -16.91
N GLN A 1028 -20.04 35.21 -17.31
CA GLN A 1028 -18.65 35.22 -17.80
C GLN A 1028 -18.52 35.73 -19.24
N GLY A 1029 -19.60 35.74 -20.04
CA GLY A 1029 -19.62 36.35 -21.37
C GLY A 1029 -18.93 35.56 -22.51
N ASP A 1030 -18.23 34.47 -22.23
CA ASP A 1030 -17.32 33.81 -23.17
C ASP A 1030 -17.95 32.59 -23.89
N TYR A 1031 -18.75 32.86 -24.93
CA TYR A 1031 -19.35 31.82 -25.78
C TYR A 1031 -18.70 31.74 -27.16
N LYS A 1032 -18.05 30.59 -27.43
CA LYS A 1032 -17.49 30.27 -28.76
C LYS A 1032 -18.56 29.78 -29.74
N TYR A 1033 -19.61 29.13 -29.25
CA TYR A 1033 -20.64 28.50 -30.07
C TYR A 1033 -22.02 29.07 -29.74
N LYS A 1034 -22.75 29.42 -30.80
CA LYS A 1034 -24.10 29.98 -30.73
C LYS A 1034 -25.09 29.07 -29.99
N GLN A 1035 -25.05 27.76 -30.23
CA GLN A 1035 -26.01 26.82 -29.65
C GLN A 1035 -25.93 26.80 -28.12
N ASN A 1036 -24.71 26.75 -27.56
CA ASN A 1036 -24.49 26.76 -26.12
C ASN A 1036 -25.02 28.05 -25.47
N TYR A 1037 -24.83 29.18 -26.14
CA TYR A 1037 -25.37 30.45 -25.66
C TYR A 1037 -26.90 30.43 -25.59
N ILE A 1038 -27.56 29.89 -26.61
CA ILE A 1038 -29.03 29.78 -26.65
C ILE A 1038 -29.52 28.81 -25.56
N GLU A 1039 -28.86 27.67 -25.40
CA GLU A 1039 -29.22 26.65 -24.42
C GLU A 1039 -29.05 27.17 -22.98
N ASP A 1040 -27.89 27.75 -22.64
CA ASP A 1040 -27.64 28.31 -21.31
C ASP A 1040 -28.59 29.47 -21.00
N SER A 1041 -28.91 30.30 -22.01
CA SER A 1041 -29.94 31.34 -21.88
C SER A 1041 -31.30 30.76 -21.52
N ALA A 1042 -31.68 29.63 -22.13
CA ALA A 1042 -32.95 28.96 -21.85
C ALA A 1042 -32.99 28.41 -20.43
N TYR A 1043 -31.99 27.63 -20.03
CA TYR A 1043 -31.91 27.07 -18.67
C TYR A 1043 -31.93 28.17 -17.61
N ALA A 1044 -31.12 29.22 -17.78
CA ALA A 1044 -31.06 30.32 -16.83
C ALA A 1044 -32.41 31.06 -16.71
N MET A 1045 -33.05 31.40 -17.83
CA MET A 1045 -34.33 32.12 -17.80
C MET A 1045 -35.47 31.27 -17.24
N TYR A 1046 -35.66 30.04 -17.74
CA TYR A 1046 -36.75 29.17 -17.28
C TYR A 1046 -36.55 28.69 -15.84
N GLY A 1047 -35.31 28.47 -15.40
CA GLY A 1047 -35.01 28.14 -14.00
C GLY A 1047 -35.36 29.30 -13.06
N GLN A 1048 -35.02 30.54 -13.44
CA GLN A 1048 -35.38 31.72 -12.64
C GLN A 1048 -36.88 32.01 -12.66
N MET A 1049 -37.56 31.83 -13.81
CA MET A 1049 -39.02 31.92 -13.91
C MET A 1049 -39.72 30.93 -12.97
N TYR A 1050 -39.22 29.69 -12.89
CA TYR A 1050 -39.77 28.69 -11.98
C TYR A 1050 -39.61 29.06 -10.50
N ARG A 1051 -38.43 29.58 -10.12
CA ARG A 1051 -38.15 30.05 -8.75
C ARG A 1051 -39.08 31.17 -8.32
N VAL A 1052 -39.23 32.20 -9.15
CA VAL A 1052 -40.09 33.36 -8.82
C VAL A 1052 -41.58 33.05 -8.97
N GLY A 1053 -41.92 32.06 -9.78
CA GLY A 1053 -43.29 31.56 -10.00
C GLY A 1053 -43.88 30.78 -8.83
N GLY A 1054 -43.11 30.53 -7.77
CA GLY A 1054 -43.59 30.05 -6.48
C GLY A 1054 -43.43 28.54 -6.22
N ASN A 1055 -42.62 27.81 -7.00
CA ASN A 1055 -42.16 26.42 -6.73
C ASN A 1055 -43.22 25.34 -6.39
N LYS A 1056 -44.53 25.65 -6.49
CA LYS A 1056 -45.60 24.83 -5.89
C LYS A 1056 -46.20 23.78 -6.82
N ASP A 1057 -45.98 23.89 -8.13
CA ASP A 1057 -46.55 22.95 -9.09
C ASP A 1057 -45.50 21.94 -9.56
N LYS A 1058 -45.36 20.85 -8.80
CA LYS A 1058 -44.47 19.72 -9.12
C LYS A 1058 -44.88 18.97 -10.40
N THR A 1059 -46.02 19.30 -11.01
CA THR A 1059 -46.51 18.65 -12.23
C THR A 1059 -45.85 19.17 -13.51
N ILE A 1060 -45.18 20.32 -13.44
CA ILE A 1060 -44.50 20.94 -14.59
C ILE A 1060 -43.11 20.31 -14.76
N ASN A 1061 -42.85 19.66 -15.90
CA ASN A 1061 -41.53 19.20 -16.28
C ASN A 1061 -40.77 20.32 -17.01
N LEU A 1062 -39.85 21.00 -16.30
CA LEU A 1062 -39.12 22.14 -16.84
C LEU A 1062 -38.25 21.80 -18.04
N GLN A 1063 -37.71 20.59 -18.07
CA GLN A 1063 -36.85 20.15 -19.17
C GLN A 1063 -37.65 19.97 -20.46
N GLU A 1064 -38.86 19.40 -20.39
CA GLU A 1064 -39.72 19.22 -21.56
C GLU A 1064 -40.09 20.58 -22.17
N ILE A 1065 -40.42 21.59 -21.34
CA ILE A 1065 -40.73 22.95 -21.80
C ILE A 1065 -39.52 23.58 -22.50
N VAL A 1066 -38.34 23.52 -21.90
CA VAL A 1066 -37.13 24.10 -22.51
C VAL A 1066 -36.77 23.39 -23.81
N GLN A 1067 -36.86 22.06 -23.86
CA GLN A 1067 -36.58 21.30 -25.07
C GLN A 1067 -37.57 21.63 -26.19
N GLU A 1068 -38.86 21.74 -25.88
CA GLU A 1068 -39.89 22.14 -26.86
C GLU A 1068 -39.60 23.53 -27.43
N LYS A 1069 -39.29 24.50 -26.56
CA LYS A 1069 -39.02 25.89 -26.97
C LYS A 1069 -37.69 26.08 -27.69
N LEU A 1070 -36.69 25.25 -27.39
CA LEU A 1070 -35.44 25.18 -28.15
C LEU A 1070 -35.67 24.54 -29.53
N ALA A 1071 -36.42 23.43 -29.59
CA ALA A 1071 -36.71 22.73 -30.84
C ALA A 1071 -37.57 23.55 -31.81
N SER A 1072 -38.50 24.37 -31.30
CA SER A 1072 -39.32 25.26 -32.13
C SER A 1072 -38.58 26.47 -32.69
N GLY A 1073 -37.39 26.78 -32.15
CA GLY A 1073 -36.64 28.00 -32.46
C GLY A 1073 -37.31 29.29 -31.98
N GLU A 1074 -38.44 29.22 -31.26
CA GLU A 1074 -39.13 30.39 -30.71
C GLU A 1074 -38.29 31.09 -29.65
N PHE A 1075 -37.65 30.31 -28.77
CA PHE A 1075 -36.82 30.87 -27.71
C PHE A 1075 -35.66 31.69 -28.26
N GLU A 1076 -34.98 31.18 -29.30
CA GLU A 1076 -33.87 31.87 -29.94
C GLU A 1076 -34.27 33.27 -30.45
N LYS A 1077 -35.47 33.43 -31.00
CA LYS A 1077 -35.98 34.73 -31.48
C LYS A 1077 -36.07 35.75 -30.34
N THR A 1078 -36.30 35.31 -29.10
CA THR A 1078 -36.37 36.19 -27.93
C THR A 1078 -35.01 36.74 -27.50
N LEU A 1079 -33.92 36.11 -27.94
CA LEU A 1079 -32.55 36.53 -27.69
C LEU A 1079 -32.04 37.53 -28.72
N ILE A 1080 -32.80 37.83 -29.79
CA ILE A 1080 -32.42 38.83 -30.79
C ILE A 1080 -32.61 40.24 -30.20
N SER A 1081 -31.58 41.09 -30.31
CA SER A 1081 -31.62 42.44 -29.76
C SER A 1081 -32.64 43.31 -30.48
N LYS A 1082 -33.61 43.86 -29.73
CA LYS A 1082 -34.56 44.85 -30.27
C LYS A 1082 -33.88 46.12 -30.77
N LYS A 1083 -32.74 46.49 -30.19
CA LYS A 1083 -31.94 47.65 -30.60
C LYS A 1083 -31.10 47.36 -31.85
N ASN A 1084 -30.68 46.11 -32.05
CA ASN A 1084 -29.92 45.69 -33.22
C ASN A 1084 -30.36 44.29 -33.69
N PRO A 1085 -31.36 44.20 -34.60
CA PRO A 1085 -31.96 42.92 -35.00
C PRO A 1085 -31.00 41.92 -35.67
N LYS A 1086 -29.79 42.35 -36.04
CA LYS A 1086 -28.75 41.48 -36.61
C LYS A 1086 -27.84 40.84 -35.54
N LYS A 1087 -28.03 41.18 -34.27
CA LYS A 1087 -27.21 40.71 -33.15
C LYS A 1087 -28.08 40.09 -32.07
N TYR A 1088 -27.52 39.11 -31.36
CA TYR A 1088 -28.09 38.64 -30.11
C TYR A 1088 -27.85 39.68 -29.01
N ILE A 1089 -28.71 39.66 -27.99
CA ILE A 1089 -28.46 40.25 -26.67
C ILE A 1089 -27.13 39.66 -26.14
N SER A 1090 -26.34 40.43 -25.38
CA SER A 1090 -25.10 39.87 -24.84
C SER A 1090 -25.38 38.84 -23.73
N PRO A 1091 -24.51 37.83 -23.52
CA PRO A 1091 -24.70 36.87 -22.43
C PRO A 1091 -24.88 37.53 -21.06
N GLU A 1092 -24.14 38.61 -20.78
CA GLU A 1092 -24.24 39.34 -19.51
C GLU A 1092 -25.58 40.08 -19.39
N GLU A 1093 -26.11 40.61 -20.50
CA GLU A 1093 -27.44 41.22 -20.53
C GLU A 1093 -28.55 40.16 -20.30
N VAL A 1094 -28.39 38.95 -20.83
CA VAL A 1094 -29.31 37.83 -20.54
C VAL A 1094 -29.23 37.42 -19.07
N ALA A 1095 -28.03 37.31 -18.49
CA ALA A 1095 -27.86 37.02 -17.07
C ALA A 1095 -28.54 38.07 -16.18
N LYS A 1096 -28.33 39.36 -16.48
CA LYS A 1096 -29.01 40.47 -15.79
C LYS A 1096 -30.53 40.40 -15.92
N LYS A 1097 -31.04 39.99 -17.09
CA LYS A 1097 -32.47 39.78 -17.31
C LYS A 1097 -32.98 38.62 -16.46
N ALA A 1098 -32.29 37.48 -16.45
CA ALA A 1098 -32.64 36.30 -15.67
C ALA A 1098 -32.61 36.55 -14.14
N GLN A 1099 -31.73 37.43 -13.65
CA GLN A 1099 -31.68 37.82 -12.24
C GLN A 1099 -32.71 38.88 -11.83
N ASN A 1100 -33.41 39.50 -12.79
CA ASN A 1100 -34.43 40.49 -12.48
C ASN A 1100 -35.75 39.79 -12.11
N VAL A 1101 -36.02 39.74 -10.81
CA VAL A 1101 -37.18 39.04 -10.22
C VAL A 1101 -38.50 39.47 -10.85
N ASP A 1102 -38.73 40.78 -11.01
CA ASP A 1102 -39.99 41.31 -11.55
C ASP A 1102 -40.23 40.87 -13.00
N LYS A 1103 -39.18 40.94 -13.84
CA LYS A 1103 -39.25 40.50 -15.24
C LYS A 1103 -39.44 38.99 -15.36
N MET A 1104 -38.77 38.21 -14.51
CA MET A 1104 -38.95 36.76 -14.51
C MET A 1104 -40.35 36.39 -14.03
N LYS A 1105 -40.92 37.14 -13.09
CA LYS A 1105 -42.29 36.95 -12.61
C LYS A 1105 -43.31 37.26 -13.70
N GLU A 1106 -43.15 38.37 -14.42
CA GLU A 1106 -43.96 38.74 -15.59
C GLU A 1106 -43.93 37.67 -16.69
N LEU A 1107 -42.74 37.15 -17.00
CA LEU A 1107 -42.58 36.06 -17.96
C LEU A 1107 -43.20 34.76 -17.46
N ALA A 1108 -43.03 34.43 -16.17
CA ALA A 1108 -43.63 33.24 -15.57
C ALA A 1108 -45.16 33.28 -15.62
N ASP A 1109 -45.77 34.44 -15.35
CA ASP A 1109 -47.22 34.63 -15.43
C ASP A 1109 -47.75 34.62 -16.88
N THR A 1110 -46.91 34.99 -17.85
CA THR A 1110 -47.22 34.88 -19.29
C THR A 1110 -47.20 33.41 -19.72
N VAL A 1111 -46.16 32.66 -19.39
CA VAL A 1111 -46.07 31.21 -19.71
C VAL A 1111 -47.16 30.41 -19.00
N LYS A 1112 -47.51 30.74 -17.74
CA LYS A 1112 -48.64 30.13 -17.04
C LYS A 1112 -49.96 30.34 -17.77
N ARG A 1113 -50.19 31.54 -18.33
CA ARG A 1113 -51.38 31.85 -19.15
C ARG A 1113 -51.38 31.05 -20.46
N GLU A 1114 -50.26 31.02 -21.17
CA GLU A 1114 -50.13 30.22 -22.41
C GLU A 1114 -50.39 28.72 -22.17
N ILE A 1115 -49.88 28.16 -21.07
CA ILE A 1115 -50.10 26.75 -20.69
C ILE A 1115 -51.58 26.52 -20.32
N ALA A 1116 -52.21 27.45 -19.62
CA ALA A 1116 -53.63 27.35 -19.28
C ALA A 1116 -54.53 27.42 -20.53
N GLU A 1117 -54.22 28.34 -21.46
CA GLU A 1117 -54.95 28.50 -22.73
C GLU A 1117 -54.74 27.32 -23.69
N ASN A 1118 -53.56 26.69 -23.68
CA ASN A 1118 -53.29 25.49 -24.49
C ASN A 1118 -53.89 24.21 -23.91
N LYS A 1119 -54.04 24.09 -22.57
CA LYS A 1119 -54.71 22.94 -21.95
C LYS A 1119 -56.17 22.76 -22.42
N ASP A 1120 -56.85 23.86 -22.75
CA ASP A 1120 -58.23 23.81 -23.27
C ASP A 1120 -58.31 23.41 -24.76
N ASN A 1121 -57.24 23.59 -25.53
CA ASN A 1121 -57.19 23.20 -26.95
C ASN A 1121 -56.72 21.74 -27.17
N VAL A 1122 -55.96 21.16 -26.25
CA VAL A 1122 -55.40 19.79 -26.40
C VAL A 1122 -56.41 18.67 -26.10
N ILE A 1123 -57.56 18.96 -25.48
CA ILE A 1123 -58.61 17.96 -25.20
C ILE A 1123 -59.51 17.68 -26.42
N ARG A 1124 -59.38 18.44 -27.52
CA ARG A 1124 -60.12 18.19 -28.78
C ARG A 1124 -59.17 17.98 -29.95
N GLU A 1125 -58.73 16.74 -30.13
CA GLU A 1125 -58.42 16.06 -31.40
C GLU A 1125 -57.26 15.07 -31.21
N ALA A 1126 -57.59 13.83 -30.82
CA ALA A 1126 -56.72 12.69 -31.04
C ALA A 1126 -56.82 12.26 -32.52
N PRO A 1127 -55.74 12.31 -33.32
CA PRO A 1127 -55.80 11.82 -34.69
C PRO A 1127 -55.86 10.29 -34.70
N LYS A 1128 -56.91 9.75 -35.33
CA LYS A 1128 -57.08 8.32 -35.61
C LYS A 1128 -55.90 7.82 -36.46
N LYS A 1129 -55.25 6.74 -36.01
CA LYS A 1129 -54.24 5.98 -36.76
C LYS A 1129 -54.82 5.52 -38.11
N GLY A 1130 -54.31 6.07 -39.21
CA GLY A 1130 -54.47 5.50 -40.55
C GLY A 1130 -53.48 4.35 -40.79
N PRO A 1131 -53.78 3.39 -41.69
CA PRO A 1131 -52.97 2.20 -41.89
C PRO A 1131 -51.73 2.51 -42.73
N ALA A 1132 -50.62 1.87 -42.37
CA ALA A 1132 -49.35 1.95 -43.07
C ALA A 1132 -49.44 1.35 -44.48
N HIS A 1133 -49.22 2.16 -45.51
CA HIS A 1133 -48.98 1.68 -46.86
C HIS A 1133 -47.53 1.19 -46.99
N LYS A 1134 -47.38 -0.09 -47.31
CA LYS A 1134 -46.19 -0.66 -47.96
C LYS A 1134 -46.16 -0.22 -49.43
N ASN A 1135 -44.97 0.13 -49.92
CA ASN A 1135 -44.38 -0.07 -51.26
C ASN A 1135 -43.08 0.77 -51.26
N GLY A 1136 -41.92 0.32 -51.70
CA GLY A 1136 -41.60 -0.60 -52.79
C GLY A 1136 -40.54 0.12 -53.63
N ASN A 1137 -39.38 -0.53 -53.82
CA ASN A 1137 -38.28 -0.09 -54.69
C ASN A 1137 -38.78 0.34 -56.08
N ASP A 1138 -38.13 1.32 -56.72
CA ASP A 1138 -37.38 1.05 -57.96
C ASP A 1138 -36.64 2.26 -58.57
N ILE A 1139 -35.40 1.95 -58.99
CA ILE A 1139 -34.71 2.32 -60.25
C ILE A 1139 -34.43 3.81 -60.55
N GLY A 1140 -33.14 4.10 -60.83
CA GLY A 1140 -32.79 5.22 -61.72
C GLY A 1140 -31.33 5.65 -61.71
N LYS A 1141 -30.44 4.91 -62.38
CA LYS A 1141 -29.17 5.46 -62.89
C LYS A 1141 -29.48 6.52 -63.95
N GLU A 1142 -28.86 7.71 -63.90
CA GLU A 1142 -28.15 8.27 -65.06
C GLU A 1142 -27.31 9.54 -64.74
N LYS A 1143 -26.07 9.49 -65.23
CA LYS A 1143 -25.20 10.53 -65.84
C LYS A 1143 -25.36 12.02 -65.46
N GLY A 1144 -24.22 12.66 -65.20
CA GLY A 1144 -23.90 13.92 -65.88
C GLY A 1144 -23.09 14.97 -65.10
N LYS A 1145 -21.79 15.04 -65.40
CA LYS A 1145 -20.95 16.24 -65.63
C LYS A 1145 -21.16 17.51 -64.76
N GLY A 1146 -20.04 17.99 -64.21
CA GLY A 1146 -19.61 19.39 -64.45
C GLY A 1146 -19.09 20.19 -63.25
N ARG A 1147 -17.77 20.49 -63.29
CA ARG A 1147 -17.06 21.75 -62.93
C ARG A 1147 -17.66 22.60 -61.78
N GLY A 1148 -16.92 22.82 -60.69
CA GLY A 1148 -15.98 23.96 -60.58
C GLY A 1148 -16.44 24.94 -59.47
N PRO A 1149 -15.57 25.84 -58.98
CA PRO A 1149 -15.29 25.97 -57.54
C PRO A 1149 -15.87 27.24 -56.87
N VAL A 1150 -16.09 27.16 -55.55
CA VAL A 1150 -15.67 28.14 -54.52
C VAL A 1150 -15.33 27.36 -53.25
#